data_AF-A0A317HF62-F1
#
_entry.id   AF-A0A317HF62-F1
#
_cell.length_a   1.000
_cell.length_b   1.000
_cell.length_c   1.000
_cell.angle_alpha   90.00
_cell.angle_beta   90.00
_cell.angle_gamma   90.00
#
_symmetry.space_group_name_H-M   'P 1'
#
loop_
_entity.id
_entity.type
_entity.pdbx_description
1 polymer ?
#
loop_
_entity_poly.entity_id
_entity_poly.type
_entity_poly.pdbx_seq_one_letter_code
_entity_poly.pdbx_strand_id
1 'polypeptide(L)'
;MDSNLFNFEGLPDEEKLQKLANEYFLSLPGQPYASGVPPFNDGNLFISPFEQRSSIKEKTNAAADVKDFPGSRNLPHSVAGSGISPSALHHEKTFNIADPQTSLPDPHFSDGKIPSSVAGSGISPSAEKYPHTFNIKDPQTNLPDPHFLSDGKIPKSVAGSGISPSFIKHSEVQQGYSSYIEQAGNPQQQPVSGHHRFEGFSNSPNSISYVPYIPELPFEKELNDVLNAQIQTSPSTQLAGSNTAFNELSFYFLSGKNYFPFSKDTHKVSHQGYSKDSQLPALPKIPFDVNLIRRDFPILNEYVNGRRIIWLDNAATTQKPKQVIDRLSYYYEHENSNIHRAAHELAARATDAYELARKKVQQFLKASSPNEIIFVRGATEAINLVAKSWGEQNLNEGDEIIISHLEHHANIVPWQQLTAKKGTKLKVIPVDDDGQILLDEYAKLLGPKTKLVSITQVSNALGTVTPVKKIVEMAHQAGAKVLVDGAQTVSHMRADVNYLDCDWYVFSGHKVFGPTGIGVLYGKEELLNETQPWQGGGNMILDVTFEKTTYQNTPGRFEAGTGNIADAVGLGAAIDYVNRIGIDLISQYEHYLLLYATRLLKDVPGLRLIGTAKEKAGVISFILDGYKTEEVGAALNQYGVAVRSGHHCAQPILRRFGVEATVRPSLALYNTCADIDALVAVVQRLSSSRDNRARK
;
A
#
# COMPACT_ATOMS: atom_id res chain seq x y z
N MET A 1 -5.77 -52.79 -8.04
CA MET A 1 -4.98 -52.04 -9.04
C MET A 1 -4.99 -52.89 -10.29
N ASP A 2 -5.86 -52.55 -11.25
CA ASP A 2 -6.01 -53.32 -12.48
C ASP A 2 -4.77 -53.19 -13.34
N SER A 3 -4.14 -54.32 -13.67
CA SER A 3 -2.91 -54.46 -14.44
C SER A 3 -3.08 -54.17 -15.94
N ASN A 4 -4.06 -53.36 -16.34
CA ASN A 4 -4.49 -53.20 -17.73
C ASN A 4 -4.29 -51.80 -18.34
N LEU A 5 -3.74 -50.84 -17.57
CA LEU A 5 -3.48 -49.47 -18.02
C LEU A 5 -2.04 -49.22 -18.51
N PHE A 6 -1.19 -50.25 -18.45
CA PHE A 6 0.21 -50.17 -18.85
C PHE A 6 0.46 -51.16 -19.98
N ASN A 7 1.33 -50.80 -20.91
CA ASN A 7 1.79 -51.68 -21.97
C ASN A 7 2.75 -52.75 -21.42
N PHE A 8 3.18 -53.70 -22.26
CA PHE A 8 4.07 -54.79 -21.86
C PHE A 8 5.47 -54.33 -21.38
N GLU A 9 5.81 -53.05 -21.56
CA GLU A 9 7.04 -52.42 -21.07
C GLU A 9 6.82 -51.64 -19.76
N GLY A 10 5.63 -51.69 -19.17
CA GLY A 10 5.30 -51.02 -17.90
C GLY A 10 5.09 -49.50 -18.03
N LEU A 11 4.97 -48.97 -19.25
CA LEU A 11 4.64 -47.58 -19.52
C LEU A 11 3.13 -47.40 -19.71
N PRO A 12 2.54 -46.25 -19.33
CA PRO A 12 1.11 -46.03 -19.48
C PRO A 12 0.68 -46.10 -20.95
N ASP A 13 -0.37 -46.86 -21.23
CA ASP A 13 -0.91 -47.05 -22.58
C ASP A 13 -1.80 -45.85 -22.94
N GLU A 14 -1.26 -44.93 -23.74
CA GLU A 14 -1.92 -43.67 -24.10
C GLU A 14 -3.30 -43.88 -24.75
N GLU A 15 -3.46 -44.91 -25.57
CA GLU A 15 -4.70 -45.18 -26.29
C GLU A 15 -5.81 -45.66 -25.32
N LYS A 16 -5.43 -46.46 -24.32
CA LYS A 16 -6.35 -46.90 -23.26
C LYS A 16 -6.68 -45.78 -22.28
N LEU A 17 -5.70 -44.94 -21.94
CA LEU A 17 -5.92 -43.78 -21.09
C LEU A 17 -6.85 -42.76 -21.75
N GLN A 18 -6.70 -42.56 -23.05
CA GLN A 18 -7.58 -41.68 -23.82
C GLN A 18 -9.00 -42.25 -23.90
N LYS A 19 -9.15 -43.57 -24.05
CA LYS A 19 -10.45 -44.23 -24.02
C LYS A 19 -11.15 -44.11 -22.66
N LEU A 20 -10.40 -44.30 -21.57
CA LEU A 20 -10.91 -44.15 -20.20
C LEU A 20 -11.32 -42.70 -19.91
N ALA A 21 -10.54 -41.72 -20.38
CA ALA A 21 -10.88 -40.31 -20.26
C ALA A 21 -12.18 -40.00 -21.02
N ASN A 22 -12.32 -40.51 -22.24
CA ASN A 22 -13.53 -40.31 -23.05
C ASN A 22 -14.77 -40.97 -22.41
N GLU A 23 -14.65 -42.17 -21.84
CA GLU A 23 -15.74 -42.83 -21.12
C GLU A 23 -16.14 -42.07 -19.84
N TYR A 24 -15.17 -41.50 -19.13
CA TYR A 24 -15.43 -40.66 -17.95
C TYR A 24 -16.20 -39.39 -18.31
N PHE A 25 -15.82 -38.69 -19.37
CA PHE A 25 -16.51 -37.48 -19.84
C PHE A 25 -17.91 -37.75 -20.42
N LEU A 26 -18.18 -38.96 -20.89
CA LEU A 26 -19.50 -39.38 -21.39
C LEU A 26 -20.48 -39.82 -20.29
N SER A 27 -20.02 -39.96 -19.03
CA SER A 27 -20.82 -40.48 -17.91
C SER A 27 -21.39 -39.42 -16.94
N LEU A 28 -21.17 -38.12 -17.21
CA LEU A 28 -21.70 -37.03 -16.39
C LEU A 28 -23.17 -36.72 -16.74
N PRO A 29 -24.12 -36.70 -15.78
CA PRO A 29 -25.54 -36.52 -16.07
C PRO A 29 -25.96 -35.04 -16.09
N GLY A 30 -26.68 -34.59 -17.14
CA GLY A 30 -27.38 -33.29 -17.11
C GLY A 30 -27.95 -32.70 -18.40
N GLN A 31 -29.10 -33.23 -18.87
CA GLN A 31 -30.20 -32.59 -19.65
C GLN A 31 -30.04 -32.39 -21.20
N PRO A 32 -31.16 -32.40 -21.98
CA PRO A 32 -31.32 -33.30 -23.12
C PRO A 32 -31.18 -32.68 -24.52
N TYR A 33 -30.78 -33.54 -25.47
CA TYR A 33 -30.85 -33.35 -26.91
C TYR A 33 -32.32 -33.32 -27.41
N ALA A 34 -32.63 -32.34 -28.27
CA ALA A 34 -33.70 -32.45 -29.25
C ALA A 34 -33.09 -32.39 -30.65
N SER A 35 -33.00 -33.57 -31.27
CA SER A 35 -32.62 -33.80 -32.67
C SER A 35 -33.80 -33.54 -33.61
N GLY A 36 -33.53 -33.00 -34.80
CA GLY A 36 -34.42 -33.21 -35.95
C GLY A 36 -34.44 -32.08 -36.98
N VAL A 37 -33.60 -32.18 -38.01
CA VAL A 37 -33.80 -31.50 -39.30
C VAL A 37 -34.34 -32.53 -40.29
N PRO A 38 -35.33 -32.17 -41.12
CA PRO A 38 -35.37 -32.63 -42.51
C PRO A 38 -35.70 -31.44 -43.47
N PRO A 39 -35.64 -31.59 -44.82
CA PRO A 39 -34.75 -30.79 -45.67
C PRO A 39 -35.47 -29.74 -46.55
N PHE A 40 -34.67 -28.96 -47.27
CA PHE A 40 -35.01 -27.96 -48.31
C PHE A 40 -36.09 -28.40 -49.31
N ASN A 41 -37.05 -27.51 -49.63
CA ASN A 41 -37.39 -27.18 -51.03
C ASN A 41 -38.22 -25.88 -51.22
N ASP A 42 -38.12 -25.39 -52.45
CA ASP A 42 -38.59 -24.15 -53.10
C ASP A 42 -39.96 -23.55 -52.78
N GLY A 43 -40.06 -22.23 -53.00
CA GLY A 43 -41.20 -21.65 -53.72
C GLY A 43 -42.07 -20.61 -53.00
N ASN A 44 -41.84 -19.34 -53.37
CA ASN A 44 -42.85 -18.35 -53.74
C ASN A 44 -43.96 -17.89 -52.76
N LEU A 45 -44.08 -16.54 -52.72
CA LEU A 45 -45.31 -15.73 -52.71
C LEU A 45 -45.97 -15.32 -51.37
N PHE A 46 -45.87 -14.01 -51.14
CA PHE A 46 -46.96 -13.05 -50.88
C PHE A 46 -47.39 -12.66 -49.43
N ILE A 47 -47.41 -11.32 -49.26
CA ILE A 47 -48.30 -10.46 -48.44
C ILE A 47 -47.75 -9.98 -47.06
N SER A 48 -47.24 -8.74 -47.08
CA SER A 48 -47.37 -7.73 -46.00
C SER A 48 -48.72 -6.97 -46.18
N PRO A 49 -49.25 -6.08 -45.29
CA PRO A 49 -48.50 -5.03 -44.55
C PRO A 49 -49.06 -4.59 -43.18
N PHE A 50 -48.27 -3.79 -42.43
CA PHE A 50 -48.74 -2.48 -41.97
C PHE A 50 -47.57 -1.52 -41.71
N GLU A 51 -47.62 -0.36 -42.38
CA GLU A 51 -46.76 0.83 -42.35
C GLU A 51 -46.91 1.61 -41.01
N GLN A 52 -46.05 2.54 -40.57
CA GLN A 52 -45.63 3.84 -41.16
C GLN A 52 -44.38 4.38 -40.41
N ARG A 53 -43.27 4.68 -41.10
CA ARG A 53 -42.81 5.97 -41.69
C ARG A 53 -42.33 7.05 -40.70
N SER A 54 -41.03 7.39 -40.80
CA SER A 54 -40.58 8.67 -41.39
C SER A 54 -39.08 8.66 -41.70
N SER A 55 -38.74 9.02 -42.94
CA SER A 55 -37.43 9.02 -43.60
C SER A 55 -36.78 10.41 -43.61
N ILE A 56 -35.47 10.49 -43.89
CA ILE A 56 -34.84 11.42 -44.88
C ILE A 56 -33.40 10.94 -45.23
N LYS A 57 -33.30 10.40 -46.45
CA LYS A 57 -32.31 10.45 -47.56
C LYS A 57 -30.78 10.46 -47.36
N GLU A 58 -30.19 9.50 -48.08
CA GLU A 58 -28.80 9.31 -48.55
C GLU A 58 -28.26 10.40 -49.50
N LYS A 59 -26.92 10.45 -49.62
CA LYS A 59 -26.23 10.59 -50.93
C LYS A 59 -24.79 10.00 -50.92
N THR A 60 -24.66 8.87 -51.63
CA THR A 60 -23.65 8.50 -52.65
C THR A 60 -22.14 8.44 -52.36
N ASN A 61 -21.60 7.26 -52.68
CA ASN A 61 -20.19 6.85 -52.88
C ASN A 61 -19.41 7.66 -53.94
N ALA A 62 -18.09 7.78 -53.74
CA ALA A 62 -17.09 7.69 -54.81
C ALA A 62 -15.72 7.29 -54.22
N ALA A 63 -15.07 6.30 -54.84
CA ALA A 63 -13.69 5.88 -54.61
C ALA A 63 -12.79 6.39 -55.75
N ALA A 64 -11.55 6.80 -55.44
CA ALA A 64 -10.40 6.79 -56.36
C ALA A 64 -9.06 7.11 -55.63
N ASP A 65 -8.19 6.10 -55.64
CA ASP A 65 -6.72 6.01 -55.70
C ASP A 65 -5.70 7.15 -55.39
N VAL A 66 -4.78 6.77 -54.47
CA VAL A 66 -3.28 6.75 -54.50
C VAL A 66 -2.46 8.04 -54.68
N LYS A 67 -1.56 8.30 -53.69
CA LYS A 67 -0.11 8.55 -53.89
C LYS A 67 0.72 8.53 -52.58
N ASP A 68 1.84 7.82 -52.62
CA ASP A 68 2.86 7.60 -51.58
C ASP A 68 3.83 8.79 -51.33
N PHE A 69 4.16 9.01 -50.04
CA PHE A 69 5.41 9.42 -49.31
C PHE A 69 6.34 10.57 -49.82
N PRO A 70 7.21 11.23 -48.98
CA PRO A 70 7.73 10.82 -47.65
C PRO A 70 7.79 11.90 -46.52
N GLY A 71 7.85 11.48 -45.25
CA GLY A 71 8.13 12.39 -44.13
C GLY A 71 7.85 11.87 -42.71
N SER A 72 8.15 10.60 -42.40
CA SER A 72 8.08 10.05 -41.05
C SER A 72 9.34 10.42 -40.24
N ARG A 73 9.21 11.30 -39.23
CA ARG A 73 10.06 11.29 -38.01
C ARG A 73 9.30 11.83 -36.79
N ASN A 74 9.31 11.03 -35.73
CA ASN A 74 9.10 11.34 -34.31
C ASN A 74 7.66 11.43 -33.78
N LEU A 75 7.07 10.28 -33.47
CA LEU A 75 6.04 10.12 -32.44
C LEU A 75 6.72 9.63 -31.14
N PRO A 76 6.54 10.30 -29.98
CA PRO A 76 7.13 9.83 -28.73
C PRO A 76 6.35 8.65 -28.12
N HIS A 77 7.11 7.75 -27.49
CA HIS A 77 6.65 6.51 -26.85
C HIS A 77 5.96 6.74 -25.49
N SER A 78 4.92 5.93 -25.29
CA SER A 78 4.30 5.45 -24.04
C SER A 78 4.12 6.41 -22.86
N VAL A 79 2.86 6.73 -22.57
CA VAL A 79 2.39 7.05 -21.23
C VAL A 79 1.93 5.76 -20.55
N ALA A 80 2.45 5.49 -19.35
CA ALA A 80 2.07 4.35 -18.55
C ALA A 80 0.57 4.40 -18.19
N GLY A 81 -0.17 3.35 -18.57
CA GLY A 81 -1.56 3.16 -18.16
C GLY A 81 -2.53 2.93 -19.31
N SER A 82 -2.32 1.86 -20.10
CA SER A 82 -3.35 1.22 -20.93
C SER A 82 -2.82 -0.16 -21.33
N GLY A 83 -3.30 -1.20 -20.66
CA GLY A 83 -2.90 -2.57 -20.95
C GLY A 83 -3.49 -3.05 -22.28
N ILE A 84 -2.64 -3.12 -23.31
CA ILE A 84 -2.81 -4.02 -24.45
C ILE A 84 -1.45 -4.69 -24.64
N SER A 85 -1.43 -6.02 -24.68
CA SER A 85 -0.21 -6.81 -24.87
C SER A 85 0.44 -6.49 -26.23
N PRO A 86 1.77 -6.34 -26.33
CA PRO A 86 2.48 -6.10 -27.60
C PRO A 86 2.24 -7.17 -28.67
N SER A 87 1.76 -8.36 -28.29
CA SER A 87 1.42 -9.46 -29.19
C SER A 87 0.11 -9.28 -29.97
N ALA A 88 -0.67 -8.22 -29.74
CA ALA A 88 -1.94 -7.99 -30.42
C ALA A 88 -1.89 -6.99 -31.60
N LEU A 89 -0.71 -6.46 -31.93
CA LEU A 89 -0.57 -5.37 -32.92
C LEU A 89 -0.63 -5.81 -34.39
N HIS A 90 -0.66 -7.11 -34.70
CA HIS A 90 -0.64 -7.62 -36.08
C HIS A 90 -1.79 -8.57 -36.45
N HIS A 91 -2.81 -8.75 -35.60
CA HIS A 91 -3.99 -9.56 -35.95
C HIS A 91 -5.17 -8.66 -36.34
N GLU A 92 -5.19 -8.20 -37.59
CA GLU A 92 -6.40 -7.60 -38.15
C GLU A 92 -7.38 -8.71 -38.60
N LYS A 93 -8.56 -8.73 -37.94
CA LYS A 93 -9.80 -9.45 -38.30
C LYS A 93 -9.80 -10.97 -38.14
N THR A 94 -10.58 -11.43 -37.15
CA THR A 94 -11.62 -12.50 -37.14
C THR A 94 -11.55 -13.33 -35.86
N PHE A 95 -12.44 -13.05 -34.89
CA PHE A 95 -12.72 -13.97 -33.78
C PHE A 95 -14.12 -14.55 -34.03
N ASN A 96 -14.19 -15.85 -34.31
CA ASN A 96 -15.45 -16.58 -34.46
C ASN A 96 -15.83 -17.18 -33.09
N ILE A 97 -16.92 -16.69 -32.48
CA ILE A 97 -17.39 -17.13 -31.16
C ILE A 97 -17.98 -18.55 -31.17
N ALA A 98 -18.24 -19.13 -32.35
CA ALA A 98 -18.79 -20.48 -32.48
C ALA A 98 -17.73 -21.60 -32.63
N ASP A 99 -16.44 -21.25 -32.79
CA ASP A 99 -15.35 -22.22 -32.93
C ASP A 99 -14.02 -21.61 -32.41
N PRO A 100 -13.71 -21.78 -31.11
CA PRO A 100 -12.47 -21.25 -30.55
C PRO A 100 -11.28 -22.10 -31.02
N GLN A 101 -10.56 -21.62 -32.04
CA GLN A 101 -9.30 -22.23 -32.49
C GLN A 101 -8.30 -22.36 -31.34
N THR A 102 -7.95 -23.58 -30.93
CA THR A 102 -6.97 -23.88 -29.86
C THR A 102 -5.53 -24.08 -30.36
N SER A 103 -5.21 -23.70 -31.59
CA SER A 103 -3.84 -23.78 -32.10
C SER A 103 -3.57 -22.71 -33.15
N LEU A 104 -2.78 -21.70 -32.77
CA LEU A 104 -2.06 -20.86 -33.73
C LEU A 104 -0.62 -21.37 -33.82
N PRO A 105 -0.09 -21.70 -35.01
CA PRO A 105 1.34 -21.94 -35.18
C PRO A 105 2.10 -20.61 -35.09
N ASP A 106 3.05 -20.53 -34.15
CA ASP A 106 3.93 -19.36 -33.98
C ASP A 106 5.04 -19.37 -35.06
N PRO A 107 5.14 -18.36 -35.93
CA PRO A 107 6.21 -18.27 -36.92
C PRO A 107 7.61 -17.95 -36.32
N HIS A 108 7.73 -17.84 -34.99
CA HIS A 108 9.01 -17.61 -34.30
C HIS A 108 9.72 -18.87 -33.78
N PHE A 109 9.15 -20.07 -33.98
CA PHE A 109 9.81 -21.34 -33.66
C PHE A 109 10.20 -22.11 -34.93
N SER A 110 11.25 -21.62 -35.58
CA SER A 110 12.05 -22.41 -36.52
C SER A 110 13.52 -22.24 -36.15
N ASP A 111 14.22 -23.36 -35.97
CA ASP A 111 15.67 -23.47 -35.78
C ASP A 111 16.27 -23.13 -34.40
N GLY A 112 15.55 -23.41 -33.31
CA GLY A 112 16.18 -23.65 -32.00
C GLY A 112 16.95 -22.48 -31.38
N LYS A 113 16.59 -21.23 -31.68
CA LYS A 113 17.13 -20.03 -31.03
C LYS A 113 16.08 -19.38 -30.13
N ILE A 114 16.44 -19.11 -28.87
CA ILE A 114 15.58 -18.47 -27.87
C ILE A 114 15.67 -16.94 -28.01
N PRO A 115 14.55 -16.18 -28.01
CA PRO A 115 14.58 -14.72 -28.05
C PRO A 115 15.10 -14.07 -26.77
N SER A 116 15.71 -12.89 -26.90
CA SER A 116 16.21 -12.07 -25.80
C SER A 116 15.07 -11.32 -25.07
N SER A 117 14.91 -11.65 -23.78
CA SER A 117 14.32 -10.86 -22.68
C SER A 117 12.90 -10.26 -22.83
N VAL A 118 11.98 -10.82 -22.04
CA VAL A 118 10.85 -10.13 -21.38
C VAL A 118 10.97 -10.46 -19.88
N ALA A 119 10.56 -9.55 -18.99
CA ALA A 119 10.78 -9.60 -17.54
C ALA A 119 10.70 -11.01 -16.91
N GLY A 120 11.78 -11.44 -16.25
CA GLY A 120 11.78 -12.62 -15.37
C GLY A 120 12.82 -13.71 -15.61
N SER A 121 13.69 -13.61 -16.62
CA SER A 121 14.72 -14.64 -16.88
C SER A 121 16.05 -14.01 -17.31
N GLY A 122 16.88 -13.60 -16.37
CA GLY A 122 18.23 -13.10 -16.62
C GLY A 122 19.27 -14.21 -16.48
N ILE A 123 20.05 -14.44 -17.53
CA ILE A 123 21.31 -15.19 -17.47
C ILE A 123 22.36 -14.30 -16.79
N SER A 124 23.17 -14.88 -15.90
CA SER A 124 24.28 -14.18 -15.23
C SER A 124 25.35 -13.73 -16.25
N PRO A 125 25.94 -12.53 -16.14
CA PRO A 125 27.00 -12.02 -17.03
C PRO A 125 28.26 -12.89 -17.14
N SER A 126 28.39 -13.92 -16.30
CA SER A 126 29.47 -14.91 -16.34
C SER A 126 29.28 -16.03 -17.39
N ALA A 127 28.11 -16.13 -18.04
CA ALA A 127 27.79 -17.22 -18.96
C ALA A 127 28.07 -16.94 -20.44
N GLU A 128 28.49 -15.72 -20.83
CA GLU A 128 28.81 -15.39 -22.23
C GLU A 128 30.09 -16.04 -22.77
N LYS A 129 30.91 -16.67 -21.91
CA LYS A 129 32.23 -17.19 -22.30
C LYS A 129 32.28 -18.67 -22.71
N TYR A 130 31.16 -19.40 -22.72
CA TYR A 130 31.15 -20.81 -23.11
C TYR A 130 29.99 -21.12 -24.07
N PRO A 131 30.19 -20.90 -25.39
CA PRO A 131 29.22 -21.36 -26.36
C PRO A 131 29.43 -22.86 -26.58
N HIS A 132 28.36 -23.63 -26.42
CA HIS A 132 28.16 -25.05 -26.77
C HIS A 132 28.17 -26.09 -25.63
N THR A 133 27.07 -26.86 -25.64
CA THR A 133 26.79 -28.21 -25.12
C THR A 133 26.23 -28.36 -23.70
N PHE A 134 24.91 -28.31 -23.60
CA PHE A 134 24.16 -28.96 -22.53
C PHE A 134 23.39 -30.15 -23.12
N ASN A 135 23.73 -31.38 -22.75
CA ASN A 135 23.03 -32.60 -23.16
C ASN A 135 22.08 -33.04 -22.05
N ILE A 136 20.77 -33.01 -22.30
CA ILE A 136 19.73 -33.38 -21.32
C ILE A 136 19.80 -34.85 -20.89
N LYS A 137 20.46 -35.72 -21.67
CA LYS A 137 20.59 -37.15 -21.34
C LYS A 137 21.88 -37.51 -20.59
N ASP A 138 22.80 -36.57 -20.41
CA ASP A 138 24.03 -36.75 -19.62
C ASP A 138 24.50 -35.37 -19.08
N PRO A 139 24.01 -34.95 -17.91
CA PRO A 139 24.33 -33.63 -17.36
C PRO A 139 25.77 -33.61 -16.84
N GLN A 140 26.69 -32.99 -17.59
CA GLN A 140 28.06 -32.74 -17.14
C GLN A 140 28.06 -31.87 -15.86
N THR A 141 28.52 -32.43 -14.74
CA THR A 141 28.55 -31.74 -13.43
C THR A 141 29.88 -31.08 -13.08
N ASN A 142 30.84 -30.99 -14.02
CA ASN A 142 32.13 -30.35 -13.76
C ASN A 142 32.56 -29.44 -14.93
N LEU A 143 32.44 -28.13 -14.74
CA LEU A 143 33.25 -27.16 -15.48
C LEU A 143 34.44 -26.75 -14.60
N PRO A 144 35.69 -26.81 -15.09
CA PRO A 144 36.86 -26.39 -14.32
C PRO A 144 36.92 -24.87 -14.18
N ASP A 145 37.08 -24.39 -12.95
CA ASP A 145 37.34 -22.98 -12.62
C ASP A 145 38.79 -22.61 -13.03
N PRO A 146 39.01 -21.57 -13.86
CA PRO A 146 40.34 -21.11 -14.23
C PRO A 146 41.15 -20.48 -13.07
N HIS A 147 40.61 -20.37 -11.87
CA HIS A 147 41.33 -19.91 -10.67
C HIS A 147 42.06 -21.00 -9.87
N PHE A 148 41.96 -22.27 -10.25
CA PHE A 148 42.72 -23.36 -9.63
C PHE A 148 43.77 -23.92 -10.58
N LEU A 149 44.83 -23.15 -10.80
CA LEU A 149 46.10 -23.65 -11.34
C LEU A 149 47.15 -23.68 -10.24
N SER A 150 47.11 -24.71 -9.40
CA SER A 150 48.31 -25.44 -8.93
C SER A 150 47.94 -26.46 -7.86
N ASP A 151 48.53 -27.65 -8.02
CA ASP A 151 48.69 -28.73 -7.05
C ASP A 151 47.44 -29.55 -6.72
N GLY A 152 47.15 -30.46 -7.66
CA GLY A 152 46.16 -31.52 -7.53
C GLY A 152 46.33 -32.34 -6.26
N LYS A 153 45.42 -32.13 -5.31
CA LYS A 153 44.96 -33.09 -4.31
C LYS A 153 43.48 -32.81 -3.99
N ILE A 154 42.61 -33.74 -4.37
CA ILE A 154 41.18 -33.72 -4.03
C ILE A 154 40.98 -34.53 -2.73
N PRO A 155 40.39 -33.97 -1.66
CA PRO A 155 39.86 -34.79 -0.56
C PRO A 155 38.37 -35.10 -0.73
N LYS A 156 38.01 -36.32 -0.31
CA LYS A 156 36.75 -37.02 -0.52
C LYS A 156 35.55 -36.36 0.18
N SER A 157 34.40 -36.38 -0.50
CA SER A 157 33.07 -36.17 0.08
C SER A 157 32.71 -37.30 1.06
N VAL A 158 32.03 -36.95 2.16
CA VAL A 158 31.05 -37.84 2.79
C VAL A 158 29.97 -37.01 3.51
N ALA A 159 28.72 -37.34 3.19
CA ALA A 159 27.57 -37.10 4.05
C ALA A 159 27.71 -37.89 5.36
N GLY A 160 27.25 -37.32 6.46
CA GLY A 160 27.09 -38.04 7.73
C GLY A 160 27.50 -37.24 8.96
N SER A 161 26.52 -36.98 9.82
CA SER A 161 26.67 -36.90 11.29
C SER A 161 27.84 -36.12 11.89
N GLY A 162 27.56 -34.94 12.45
CA GLY A 162 28.46 -34.33 13.45
C GLY A 162 28.32 -32.82 13.65
N ILE A 163 27.66 -32.43 14.74
CA ILE A 163 28.00 -31.38 15.72
C ILE A 163 28.86 -30.19 15.25
N SER A 164 28.34 -28.98 15.51
CA SER A 164 28.93 -27.66 15.23
C SER A 164 30.35 -27.45 15.80
N PRO A 165 31.29 -26.83 15.06
CA PRO A 165 32.65 -26.55 15.49
C PRO A 165 32.76 -25.27 16.32
N SER A 166 32.10 -25.24 17.48
CA SER A 166 32.32 -24.22 18.52
C SER A 166 32.64 -24.84 19.89
N PHE A 167 33.16 -26.06 19.89
CA PHE A 167 33.72 -26.71 21.07
C PHE A 167 35.09 -27.26 20.69
N ILE A 168 36.07 -27.11 21.59
CA ILE A 168 37.51 -27.44 21.47
C ILE A 168 38.39 -26.25 21.04
N LYS A 169 38.52 -25.31 21.97
CA LYS A 169 39.84 -24.93 22.51
C LYS A 169 39.70 -24.68 24.01
N HIS A 170 39.74 -25.77 24.77
CA HIS A 170 40.40 -25.91 26.08
C HIS A 170 40.14 -27.35 26.54
N SER A 171 41.14 -28.19 26.30
CA SER A 171 41.28 -29.52 26.87
C SER A 171 41.61 -29.40 28.36
N GLU A 172 40.90 -30.12 29.23
CA GLU A 172 41.40 -31.31 29.94
C GLU A 172 40.47 -31.76 31.09
N VAL A 173 40.45 -33.08 31.30
CA VAL A 173 40.07 -33.85 32.51
C VAL A 173 38.65 -34.45 32.63
N GLN A 174 38.60 -35.72 32.20
CA GLN A 174 38.00 -36.94 32.82
C GLN A 174 36.49 -37.23 32.92
N GLN A 175 36.12 -38.26 32.14
CA GLN A 175 35.48 -39.55 32.52
C GLN A 175 34.04 -39.59 33.07
N GLY A 176 33.16 -40.25 32.29
CA GLY A 176 32.55 -41.51 32.77
C GLY A 176 31.03 -41.69 32.66
N TYR A 177 30.62 -42.48 31.65
CA TYR A 177 29.47 -43.43 31.60
C TYR A 177 27.99 -42.96 31.47
N SER A 178 27.44 -43.20 30.25
CA SER A 178 26.23 -44.00 29.88
C SER A 178 25.29 -44.48 31.01
N SER A 179 23.96 -44.63 30.87
CA SER A 179 23.05 -44.88 29.73
C SER A 179 21.61 -45.19 30.23
N TYR A 180 20.62 -45.17 29.31
CA TYR A 180 19.31 -45.88 29.28
C TYR A 180 17.99 -45.18 29.72
N ILE A 181 17.17 -44.90 28.69
CA ILE A 181 15.80 -45.40 28.37
C ILE A 181 14.57 -45.08 29.27
N GLU A 182 13.62 -44.41 28.61
CA GLU A 182 12.15 -44.53 28.55
C GLU A 182 11.19 -44.34 29.75
N GLN A 183 10.24 -43.44 29.44
CA GLN A 183 8.78 -43.53 29.56
C GLN A 183 8.05 -43.47 30.91
N ALA A 184 7.06 -42.55 30.86
CA ALA A 184 5.73 -42.61 31.45
C ALA A 184 5.56 -42.27 32.94
N GLY A 185 4.58 -41.37 33.17
CA GLY A 185 3.86 -41.29 34.45
C GLY A 185 3.78 -39.88 35.03
N ASN A 186 2.74 -39.14 34.65
CA ASN A 186 2.10 -38.20 35.58
C ASN A 186 1.44 -39.06 36.69
N PRO A 187 1.37 -38.69 37.98
CA PRO A 187 0.53 -37.54 38.35
C PRO A 187 0.90 -36.78 39.65
N GLN A 188 0.18 -35.67 39.84
CA GLN A 188 -0.32 -35.14 41.13
C GLN A 188 0.53 -34.18 41.98
N GLN A 189 -0.21 -33.16 42.46
CA GLN A 189 -0.05 -32.37 43.69
C GLN A 189 0.73 -31.04 43.65
N GLN A 190 -0.02 -29.95 43.50
CA GLN A 190 0.11 -28.75 44.37
C GLN A 190 -0.34 -29.10 45.81
N PRO A 191 -0.19 -28.24 46.85
CA PRO A 191 0.44 -26.90 46.95
C PRO A 191 1.35 -26.74 48.19
N VAL A 192 2.33 -25.81 48.22
CA VAL A 192 2.70 -25.13 49.49
C VAL A 192 3.20 -23.71 49.26
N SER A 193 2.61 -22.81 50.04
CA SER A 193 2.92 -21.41 50.34
C SER A 193 4.32 -21.15 50.92
N GLY A 194 4.85 -19.93 50.72
CA GLY A 194 5.97 -19.42 51.52
C GLY A 194 6.33 -17.97 51.22
N HIS A 195 5.76 -17.04 51.98
CA HIS A 195 6.24 -15.67 52.15
C HIS A 195 7.35 -15.62 53.21
N HIS A 196 8.47 -14.93 52.94
CA HIS A 196 9.35 -14.17 53.86
C HIS A 196 10.35 -13.41 52.97
N ARG A 197 10.40 -12.08 52.81
CA ARG A 197 10.48 -10.88 53.66
C ARG A 197 11.89 -10.61 54.22
N PHE A 198 12.27 -9.32 54.17
CA PHE A 198 13.46 -8.60 54.70
C PHE A 198 14.67 -8.49 53.77
N GLU A 199 15.46 -7.41 53.69
CA GLU A 199 15.38 -5.98 54.06
C GLU A 199 16.68 -5.31 53.53
N GLY A 200 16.66 -3.99 53.28
CA GLY A 200 17.79 -3.05 53.50
C GLY A 200 19.19 -3.30 52.91
N PHE A 201 19.70 -2.39 52.06
CA PHE A 201 20.71 -1.38 52.44
C PHE A 201 21.29 -0.64 51.23
N SER A 202 21.73 0.57 51.55
CA SER A 202 22.22 1.70 50.76
C SER A 202 23.64 1.58 50.18
N ASN A 203 23.92 2.54 49.28
CA ASN A 203 25.22 3.15 48.94
C ASN A 203 26.09 2.53 47.83
N SER A 204 26.53 3.43 46.94
CA SER A 204 27.49 3.29 45.83
C SER A 204 28.82 2.62 46.25
N PRO A 205 29.62 2.14 45.28
CA PRO A 205 30.76 2.97 44.86
C PRO A 205 31.23 2.83 43.40
N ASN A 206 32.01 3.83 43.00
CA ASN A 206 32.94 3.87 41.86
C ASN A 206 33.82 2.61 41.74
N SER A 207 34.02 2.14 40.50
CA SER A 207 35.32 1.62 40.04
C SER A 207 35.38 1.58 38.51
N ILE A 208 36.01 2.58 37.88
CA ILE A 208 36.66 2.38 36.58
C ILE A 208 38.10 2.85 36.72
N SER A 209 38.99 1.89 36.50
CA SER A 209 40.44 1.98 36.62
C SER A 209 41.06 2.80 35.49
N TYR A 210 42.12 3.52 35.87
CA TYR A 210 42.95 4.39 35.04
C TYR A 210 44.00 3.59 34.25
N VAL A 211 44.18 3.85 32.94
CA VAL A 211 45.45 3.70 32.19
C VAL A 211 45.43 4.67 30.98
N PRO A 212 46.57 5.06 30.38
CA PRO A 212 47.28 6.32 30.65
C PRO A 212 47.22 7.33 29.49
N TYR A 213 47.59 8.57 29.82
CA TYR A 213 47.73 9.74 28.96
C TYR A 213 48.67 9.52 27.75
N ILE A 214 48.22 9.89 26.55
CA ILE A 214 49.03 10.04 25.32
C ILE A 214 48.90 11.53 24.90
N PRO A 215 50.01 12.24 24.58
CA PRO A 215 49.95 13.66 24.28
C PRO A 215 49.42 13.92 22.85
N GLU A 216 48.58 14.96 22.77
CA GLU A 216 48.11 15.75 21.61
C GLU A 216 48.46 15.22 20.21
N LEU A 217 47.43 14.83 19.47
CA LEU A 217 47.53 14.47 18.07
C LEU A 217 47.56 15.74 17.19
N PRO A 218 48.41 15.80 16.14
CA PRO A 218 48.74 17.04 15.41
C PRO A 218 47.60 17.63 14.57
N PHE A 219 46.42 17.01 14.56
CA PHE A 219 45.25 17.44 13.80
C PHE A 219 44.17 18.10 14.66
N GLU A 220 44.38 18.22 15.98
CA GLU A 220 43.38 18.81 16.89
C GLU A 220 43.19 20.31 16.63
N LYS A 221 44.24 20.99 16.17
CA LYS A 221 44.16 22.40 15.74
C LYS A 221 43.40 22.54 14.41
N GLU A 222 43.65 21.68 13.43
CA GLU A 222 42.91 21.67 12.16
C GLU A 222 41.44 21.27 12.35
N LEU A 223 41.15 20.35 13.25
CA LEU A 223 39.78 19.96 13.60
C LEU A 223 39.03 21.11 14.28
N ASN A 224 39.68 21.83 15.19
CA ASN A 224 39.10 23.01 15.82
C ASN A 224 38.96 24.19 14.85
N ASP A 225 39.89 24.36 13.91
CA ASP A 225 39.78 25.39 12.87
C ASP A 225 38.65 25.08 11.87
N VAL A 226 38.41 23.80 11.54
CA VAL A 226 37.26 23.36 10.72
C VAL A 226 35.93 23.50 11.48
N LEU A 227 35.90 23.16 12.77
CA LEU A 227 34.73 23.34 13.64
C LEU A 227 34.39 24.82 13.83
N ASN A 228 35.39 25.68 13.98
CA ASN A 228 35.21 27.13 14.11
C ASN A 228 34.85 27.81 12.77
N ALA A 229 35.33 27.29 11.64
CA ALA A 229 34.97 27.78 10.31
C ALA A 229 33.54 27.39 9.89
N GLN A 230 32.95 26.33 10.47
CA GLN A 230 31.55 25.95 10.20
C GLN A 230 30.52 26.74 11.03
N ILE A 231 30.93 27.55 12.01
CA ILE A 231 30.01 28.33 12.85
C ILE A 231 29.57 29.66 12.18
N GLN A 232 30.11 30.02 11.00
CA GLN A 232 29.75 31.28 10.31
C GLN A 232 28.80 31.17 9.12
N THR A 233 28.03 30.09 8.99
CA THR A 233 26.82 30.12 8.16
C THR A 233 25.65 29.51 8.93
N SER A 234 24.92 30.35 9.65
CA SER A 234 23.62 29.96 10.19
C SER A 234 22.70 29.58 9.02
N PRO A 235 22.14 28.36 8.98
CA PRO A 235 21.00 28.08 8.11
C PRO A 235 19.88 29.02 8.53
N SER A 236 19.27 29.72 7.57
CA SER A 236 18.11 30.53 7.86
C SER A 236 17.01 29.67 8.48
N THR A 237 16.62 29.99 9.70
CA THR A 237 15.40 29.48 10.32
C THR A 237 14.23 29.87 9.42
N GLN A 238 13.62 28.89 8.74
CA GLN A 238 12.39 29.11 7.96
C GLN A 238 11.12 29.23 8.83
N LEU A 239 11.28 29.47 10.13
CA LEU A 239 10.20 29.91 11.02
C LEU A 239 10.58 31.27 11.58
N ALA A 240 9.91 32.31 11.11
CA ALA A 240 10.06 33.65 11.64
C ALA A 240 9.52 33.70 13.08
N GLY A 241 10.44 33.67 14.05
CA GLY A 241 10.14 34.15 15.39
C GLY A 241 9.98 35.67 15.38
N SER A 242 8.75 36.16 15.27
CA SER A 242 8.40 37.48 15.79
C SER A 242 7.08 37.39 16.56
N ASN A 243 7.20 37.57 17.87
CA ASN A 243 6.11 37.81 18.79
C ASN A 243 5.40 39.10 18.35
N THR A 244 4.25 39.01 17.67
CA THR A 244 3.13 39.99 17.73
C THR A 244 1.97 39.72 16.76
N ALA A 245 2.00 38.69 15.89
CA ALA A 245 0.88 38.43 14.96
C ALA A 245 0.25 37.02 15.02
N PHE A 246 0.66 36.16 15.96
CA PHE A 246 0.19 34.76 16.01
C PHE A 246 -0.99 34.51 16.96
N ASN A 247 -1.60 35.56 17.53
CA ASN A 247 -2.68 35.37 18.50
C ASN A 247 -4.04 34.99 17.88
N GLU A 248 -4.16 34.92 16.55
CA GLU A 248 -5.42 34.53 15.87
C GLU A 248 -5.38 33.19 15.12
N LEU A 249 -4.23 32.51 15.04
CA LEU A 249 -4.14 31.21 14.36
C LEU A 249 -4.26 30.05 15.36
N SER A 250 -5.49 29.79 15.81
CA SER A 250 -5.78 28.52 16.48
C SER A 250 -5.68 27.40 15.44
N PHE A 251 -4.59 26.64 15.47
CA PHE A 251 -4.47 25.42 14.69
C PHE A 251 -5.57 24.45 15.12
N TYR A 252 -6.53 24.17 14.24
CA TYR A 252 -7.73 23.38 14.54
C TYR A 252 -7.39 21.97 15.06
N PHE A 253 -6.29 21.36 14.60
CA PHE A 253 -5.84 20.05 15.10
C PHE A 253 -5.16 20.12 16.48
N LEU A 254 -4.64 21.29 16.89
CA LEU A 254 -4.22 21.52 18.27
C LEU A 254 -5.41 21.82 19.20
N SER A 255 -6.58 22.12 18.64
CA SER A 255 -7.80 22.41 19.40
C SER A 255 -8.56 21.15 19.82
N GLY A 256 -7.86 20.21 20.46
CA GLY A 256 -8.46 19.12 21.26
C GLY A 256 -9.21 19.63 22.51
N LYS A 257 -10.02 20.69 22.38
CA LYS A 257 -10.82 21.27 23.46
C LYS A 257 -12.21 20.63 23.47
N ASN A 258 -12.31 19.62 24.33
CA ASN A 258 -13.43 19.26 25.21
C ASN A 258 -14.70 20.13 25.08
N TYR A 259 -15.71 19.62 24.39
CA TYR A 259 -17.10 20.03 24.58
C TYR A 259 -17.78 19.01 25.52
N PHE A 260 -18.00 19.39 26.78
CA PHE A 260 -18.97 18.71 27.65
C PHE A 260 -20.14 19.67 27.91
N PRO A 261 -21.38 19.33 27.54
CA PRO A 261 -22.55 20.15 27.80
C PRO A 261 -23.19 19.81 29.17
N PHE A 262 -23.65 20.85 29.86
CA PHE A 262 -24.67 20.89 30.92
C PHE A 262 -24.72 19.78 32.01
N SER A 263 -24.49 20.17 33.27
CA SER A 263 -25.37 19.77 34.38
C SER A 263 -25.50 20.91 35.39
N LYS A 264 -26.74 21.15 35.82
CA LYS A 264 -27.14 22.07 36.89
C LYS A 264 -26.77 21.51 38.27
N ASP A 265 -26.55 22.46 39.19
CA ASP A 265 -26.80 22.42 40.64
C ASP A 265 -25.89 21.63 41.60
N THR A 266 -25.40 22.39 42.61
CA THR A 266 -25.02 22.03 44.00
C THR A 266 -23.74 21.19 44.18
N HIS A 267 -22.82 21.38 45.14
CA HIS A 267 -22.71 22.10 46.41
C HIS A 267 -21.22 22.45 46.69
N LYS A 268 -20.99 23.42 47.58
CA LYS A 268 -19.71 23.81 48.21
C LYS A 268 -18.83 22.62 48.61
N VAL A 269 -17.56 22.59 48.20
CA VAL A 269 -16.43 22.10 49.04
C VAL A 269 -15.16 22.92 48.76
N SER A 270 -14.46 23.18 49.84
CA SER A 270 -13.31 24.05 50.12
C SER A 270 -12.06 23.89 49.25
N HIS A 271 -11.41 25.04 49.05
CA HIS A 271 -10.00 25.19 48.71
C HIS A 271 -9.09 24.42 49.70
N GLN A 272 -8.28 23.50 49.18
CA GLN A 272 -6.99 23.14 49.76
C GLN A 272 -5.96 23.06 48.63
N GLY A 273 -4.84 23.75 48.87
CA GLY A 273 -3.88 24.14 47.86
C GLY A 273 -3.11 22.98 47.23
N TYR A 274 -2.77 23.18 45.96
CA TYR A 274 -1.61 22.58 45.34
C TYR A 274 -0.73 23.70 44.79
N SER A 275 0.53 23.62 45.19
CA SER A 275 1.62 24.55 44.89
C SER A 275 1.68 24.92 43.41
N LYS A 276 1.84 26.23 43.18
CA LYS A 276 2.61 26.75 42.04
C LYS A 276 4.03 26.16 42.13
N ASP A 277 4.60 25.83 40.98
CA ASP A 277 5.95 25.29 40.78
C ASP A 277 6.05 23.76 40.67
N SER A 278 5.48 23.25 39.59
CA SER A 278 6.12 22.18 38.81
C SER A 278 6.03 22.52 37.33
N GLN A 279 6.90 23.44 36.89
CA GLN A 279 7.25 23.52 35.48
C GLN A 279 7.87 22.18 35.09
N LEU A 280 7.08 21.33 34.43
CA LEU A 280 7.63 20.26 33.60
C LEU A 280 8.68 20.91 32.69
N PRO A 281 9.92 20.40 32.62
CA PRO A 281 10.89 20.93 31.68
C PRO A 281 10.28 20.81 30.29
N ALA A 282 10.05 21.95 29.63
CA ALA A 282 9.63 21.96 28.25
C ALA A 282 10.69 21.18 27.47
N LEU A 283 10.30 20.02 26.93
CA LEU A 283 11.13 19.30 25.97
C LEU A 283 11.56 20.33 24.90
N PRO A 284 12.87 20.43 24.58
CA PRO A 284 13.31 21.36 23.56
C PRO A 284 12.54 21.05 22.28
N LYS A 285 11.71 22.01 21.82
CA LYS A 285 11.06 21.94 20.51
C LYS A 285 12.19 22.00 19.48
N ILE A 286 12.68 20.83 19.07
CA ILE A 286 13.61 20.75 17.95
C ILE A 286 12.88 21.37 16.76
N PRO A 287 13.39 22.46 16.16
CA PRO A 287 12.78 23.03 14.97
C PRO A 287 12.75 21.96 13.87
N PHE A 288 11.65 21.90 13.11
CA PHE A 288 11.51 20.96 12.01
C PHE A 288 12.53 21.31 10.92
N ASP A 289 13.67 20.60 10.91
CA ASP A 289 14.71 20.79 9.89
C ASP A 289 14.45 19.85 8.71
N VAL A 290 13.79 20.40 7.70
CA VAL A 290 13.48 19.68 6.46
C VAL A 290 14.74 19.22 5.72
N ASN A 291 15.87 19.92 5.83
CA ASN A 291 17.08 19.52 5.12
C ASN A 291 17.70 18.27 5.73
N LEU A 292 17.65 18.12 7.06
CA LEU A 292 18.03 16.87 7.73
C LEU A 292 17.10 15.73 7.33
N ILE A 293 15.79 15.97 7.34
CA ILE A 293 14.79 14.98 6.92
C ILE A 293 15.03 14.54 5.47
N ARG A 294 15.23 15.48 4.54
CA ARG A 294 15.47 15.18 3.12
C ARG A 294 16.69 14.30 2.88
N ARG A 295 17.72 14.37 3.73
CA ARG A 295 18.91 13.50 3.63
C ARG A 295 18.58 12.04 3.88
N ASP A 296 17.53 11.74 4.65
CA ASP A 296 17.08 10.37 4.85
C ASP A 296 16.45 9.77 3.59
N PHE A 297 16.03 10.56 2.59
CA PHE A 297 15.35 10.08 1.39
C PHE A 297 16.30 10.08 0.18
N PRO A 298 17.04 8.98 -0.09
CA PRO A 298 18.10 8.97 -1.10
C PRO A 298 17.61 9.34 -2.50
N ILE A 299 16.40 8.90 -2.88
CA ILE A 299 15.80 9.18 -4.20
C ILE A 299 15.61 10.68 -4.48
N LEU A 300 15.53 11.52 -3.45
CA LEU A 300 15.42 12.98 -3.64
C LEU A 300 16.74 13.63 -4.10
N ASN A 301 17.82 12.86 -4.25
CA ASN A 301 19.07 13.31 -4.87
C ASN A 301 19.16 12.94 -6.36
N GLU A 302 18.20 12.19 -6.89
CA GLU A 302 18.19 11.79 -8.30
C GLU A 302 17.96 12.98 -9.24
N TYR A 303 18.50 12.84 -10.46
CA TYR A 303 18.31 13.81 -11.54
C TYR A 303 17.33 13.26 -12.57
N VAL A 304 16.30 14.04 -12.87
CA VAL A 304 15.32 13.78 -13.92
C VAL A 304 15.35 14.95 -14.89
N ASN A 305 15.50 14.68 -16.19
CA ASN A 305 15.60 15.70 -17.24
C ASN A 305 16.72 16.73 -16.98
N GLY A 306 17.86 16.28 -16.44
CA GLY A 306 19.02 17.13 -16.14
C GLY A 306 18.85 18.04 -14.92
N ARG A 307 17.80 17.83 -14.11
CA ARG A 307 17.50 18.62 -12.90
C ARG A 307 17.25 17.70 -11.72
N ARG A 308 17.59 18.16 -10.52
CA ARG A 308 17.25 17.42 -9.30
C ARG A 308 15.73 17.26 -9.18
N ILE A 309 15.28 16.06 -8.82
CA ILE A 309 13.84 15.75 -8.74
C ILE A 309 13.15 16.57 -7.64
N ILE A 310 11.98 17.11 -7.98
CA ILE A 310 11.03 17.74 -7.07
C ILE A 310 9.79 16.84 -7.04
N TRP A 311 9.67 16.02 -6.00
CA TRP A 311 8.60 15.03 -5.89
C TRP A 311 7.36 15.62 -5.20
N LEU A 312 6.30 15.86 -5.97
CA LEU A 312 5.00 16.36 -5.51
C LEU A 312 3.85 15.41 -5.88
N ASP A 313 4.09 14.10 -6.02
CA ASP A 313 3.05 13.06 -6.21
C ASP A 313 2.91 12.13 -4.99
N ASN A 314 3.04 12.71 -3.80
CA ASN A 314 2.98 12.01 -2.51
C ASN A 314 1.63 11.33 -2.23
N ALA A 315 0.51 11.91 -2.69
CA ALA A 315 -0.81 11.34 -2.52
C ALA A 315 -1.04 10.08 -3.39
N ALA A 316 -0.19 9.82 -4.39
CA ALA A 316 -0.13 8.54 -5.08
C ALA A 316 0.76 7.56 -4.32
N THR A 317 2.02 7.95 -4.06
CA THR A 317 2.94 7.20 -3.21
C THR A 317 4.01 8.12 -2.63
N THR A 318 4.38 7.86 -1.38
CA THR A 318 5.46 8.59 -0.70
C THR A 318 6.82 7.98 -1.04
N GLN A 319 7.90 8.73 -0.88
CA GLN A 319 9.26 8.19 -0.97
C GLN A 319 9.68 7.50 0.33
N LYS A 320 10.76 6.72 0.29
CA LYS A 320 11.17 5.84 1.40
C LYS A 320 12.41 6.41 2.07
N PRO A 321 12.42 6.54 3.41
CA PRO A 321 13.63 6.91 4.12
C PRO A 321 14.58 5.72 4.14
N LYS A 322 15.88 5.99 4.24
CA LYS A 322 16.94 4.99 4.24
C LYS A 322 16.74 3.93 5.33
N GLN A 323 16.18 4.31 6.47
CA GLN A 323 15.85 3.41 7.58
C GLN A 323 14.88 2.29 7.18
N VAL A 324 13.93 2.57 6.28
CA VAL A 324 13.01 1.54 5.75
C VAL A 324 13.73 0.62 4.77
N ILE A 325 14.53 1.21 3.88
CA ILE A 325 15.31 0.47 2.86
C ILE A 325 16.29 -0.49 3.55
N ASP A 326 17.05 0.03 4.51
CA ASP A 326 18.03 -0.74 5.27
C ASP A 326 17.36 -1.83 6.11
N ARG A 327 16.17 -1.56 6.68
CA ARG A 327 15.42 -2.56 7.44
C ARG A 327 14.97 -3.74 6.58
N LEU A 328 14.53 -3.47 5.35
CA LEU A 328 14.17 -4.51 4.38
C LEU A 328 15.39 -5.32 3.96
N SER A 329 16.52 -4.66 3.65
CA SER A 329 17.78 -5.33 3.31
C SER A 329 18.21 -6.27 4.43
N TYR A 330 18.23 -5.75 5.67
CA TYR A 330 18.60 -6.52 6.86
C TYR A 330 17.70 -7.74 7.08
N TYR A 331 16.38 -7.59 6.88
CA TYR A 331 15.46 -8.72 7.01
C TYR A 331 15.86 -9.87 6.06
N TYR A 332 16.10 -9.56 4.79
CA TYR A 332 16.47 -10.58 3.81
C TYR A 332 17.87 -11.15 4.01
N GLU A 333 18.81 -10.34 4.50
CA GLU A 333 20.19 -10.77 4.75
C GLU A 333 20.33 -11.64 6.02
N HIS A 334 19.49 -11.43 7.03
CA HIS A 334 19.75 -11.95 8.38
C HIS A 334 18.56 -12.59 9.12
N GLU A 335 17.32 -12.35 8.70
CA GLU A 335 16.11 -12.77 9.44
C GLU A 335 15.13 -13.60 8.60
N ASN A 336 15.30 -13.66 7.28
CA ASN A 336 14.31 -14.23 6.38
C ASN A 336 13.98 -15.70 6.70
N SER A 337 12.71 -15.92 7.02
CA SER A 337 12.10 -17.23 7.15
C SER A 337 10.58 -17.10 7.14
N ASN A 338 9.89 -18.24 7.03
CA ASN A 338 8.45 -18.27 7.26
C ASN A 338 8.15 -18.19 8.77
N ILE A 339 6.94 -17.73 9.13
CA ILE A 339 6.58 -17.37 10.51
C ILE A 339 5.69 -18.43 11.20
N HIS A 340 5.56 -18.30 12.52
CA HIS A 340 4.71 -19.04 13.46
C HIS A 340 5.03 -20.53 13.69
N ARG A 341 5.12 -21.36 12.64
CA ARG A 341 4.98 -22.83 12.76
C ARG A 341 6.29 -23.63 12.77
N ALA A 342 7.45 -22.96 12.77
CA ALA A 342 8.74 -23.63 12.70
C ALA A 342 9.55 -23.45 14.00
N ALA A 343 10.15 -24.54 14.47
CA ALA A 343 10.89 -24.60 15.74
C ALA A 343 12.37 -24.18 15.64
N HIS A 344 12.77 -23.51 14.56
CA HIS A 344 14.16 -23.08 14.33
C HIS A 344 14.33 -21.57 14.52
N GLU A 345 15.54 -21.16 14.89
CA GLU A 345 15.89 -19.79 15.27
C GLU A 345 15.46 -18.72 14.26
N LEU A 346 15.66 -18.95 12.96
CA LEU A 346 15.27 -17.96 11.93
C LEU A 346 13.75 -17.74 11.85
N ALA A 347 12.93 -18.76 12.13
CA ALA A 347 11.48 -18.59 12.15
C ALA A 347 11.04 -17.82 13.40
N ALA A 348 11.69 -18.05 14.54
CA ALA A 348 11.44 -17.25 15.74
C ALA A 348 11.75 -15.77 15.49
N ARG A 349 12.92 -15.44 14.94
CA ARG A 349 13.30 -14.05 14.60
C ARG A 349 12.36 -13.41 13.60
N ALA A 350 11.99 -14.11 12.52
CA ALA A 350 11.04 -13.61 11.53
C ALA A 350 9.66 -13.34 12.15
N THR A 351 9.21 -14.23 13.04
CA THR A 351 7.92 -14.10 13.74
C THR A 351 7.94 -12.91 14.69
N ASP A 352 9.00 -12.76 15.49
CA ASP A 352 9.17 -11.64 16.41
C ASP A 352 9.19 -10.31 15.65
N ALA A 353 9.90 -10.24 14.52
CA ALA A 353 9.95 -9.05 13.67
C ALA A 353 8.56 -8.69 13.10
N TYR A 354 7.81 -9.68 12.62
CA TYR A 354 6.47 -9.50 12.06
C TYR A 354 5.46 -9.04 13.11
N GLU A 355 5.41 -9.70 14.26
CA GLU A 355 4.49 -9.34 15.35
C GLU A 355 4.88 -8.03 16.03
N LEU A 356 6.18 -7.69 16.09
CA LEU A 356 6.62 -6.37 16.52
C LEU A 356 6.13 -5.28 15.56
N ALA A 357 6.15 -5.52 14.25
CA ALA A 357 5.58 -4.59 13.29
C ALA A 357 4.07 -4.40 13.50
N ARG A 358 3.33 -5.48 13.77
CA ARG A 358 1.90 -5.42 14.13
C ARG A 358 1.67 -4.56 15.37
N LYS A 359 2.49 -4.75 16.41
CA LYS A 359 2.44 -3.94 17.63
C LYS A 359 2.72 -2.45 17.36
N LYS A 360 3.66 -2.14 16.48
CA LYS A 360 3.93 -0.75 16.06
C LYS A 360 2.74 -0.12 15.35
N VAL A 361 2.07 -0.86 14.47
CA VAL A 361 0.82 -0.42 13.82
C VAL A 361 -0.29 -0.20 14.86
N GLN A 362 -0.46 -1.12 15.80
CA GLN A 362 -1.42 -1.00 16.90
C GLN A 362 -1.20 0.29 17.69
N GLN A 363 0.04 0.57 18.09
CA GLN A 363 0.39 1.79 18.82
C GLN A 363 0.20 3.06 17.97
N PHE A 364 0.57 3.01 16.69
CA PHE A 364 0.44 4.11 15.75
C PHE A 364 -1.02 4.55 15.54
N LEU A 365 -1.92 3.58 15.41
CA LEU A 365 -3.37 3.83 15.31
C LEU A 365 -4.04 4.06 16.67
N LYS A 366 -3.33 3.80 17.77
CA LYS A 366 -3.88 3.67 19.12
C LYS A 366 -5.03 2.66 19.23
N ALA A 367 -4.94 1.57 18.50
CA ALA A 367 -5.83 0.42 18.69
C ALA A 367 -5.61 -0.18 20.09
N SER A 368 -6.61 -0.89 20.62
CA SER A 368 -6.56 -1.43 21.98
C SER A 368 -5.76 -2.74 22.04
N SER A 369 -5.76 -3.51 20.94
CA SER A 369 -5.11 -4.83 20.87
C SER A 369 -4.42 -5.03 19.51
N PRO A 370 -3.25 -5.71 19.46
CA PRO A 370 -2.65 -6.09 18.18
C PRO A 370 -3.53 -7.07 17.39
N ASN A 371 -4.47 -7.77 18.04
CA ASN A 371 -5.41 -8.67 17.37
C ASN A 371 -6.43 -7.91 16.49
N GLU A 372 -6.56 -6.61 16.70
CA GLU A 372 -7.40 -5.72 15.88
C GLU A 372 -6.72 -5.34 14.56
N ILE A 373 -5.44 -5.69 14.37
CA ILE A 373 -4.63 -5.28 13.22
C ILE A 373 -4.44 -6.47 12.28
N ILE A 374 -4.99 -6.38 11.08
CA ILE A 374 -4.84 -7.35 10.00
C ILE A 374 -3.96 -6.75 8.90
N PHE A 375 -2.91 -7.46 8.51
CA PHE A 375 -2.09 -7.12 7.37
C PHE A 375 -2.72 -7.59 6.07
N VAL A 376 -2.74 -6.68 5.09
CA VAL A 376 -3.24 -6.91 3.73
C VAL A 376 -2.29 -6.26 2.72
N ARG A 377 -2.55 -6.36 1.42
CA ARG A 377 -1.74 -5.72 0.37
C ARG A 377 -1.87 -4.20 0.31
N GLY A 378 -2.95 -3.65 0.86
CA GLY A 378 -3.25 -2.21 0.83
C GLY A 378 -4.68 -1.91 1.30
N ALA A 379 -5.00 -0.62 1.45
CA ALA A 379 -6.34 -0.15 1.83
C ALA A 379 -7.46 -0.70 0.93
N THR A 380 -7.19 -0.85 -0.37
CA THR A 380 -8.15 -1.45 -1.32
C THR A 380 -8.51 -2.88 -0.95
N GLU A 381 -7.52 -3.70 -0.56
CA GLU A 381 -7.78 -5.08 -0.14
C GLU A 381 -8.50 -5.13 1.20
N ALA A 382 -8.15 -4.23 2.14
CA ALA A 382 -8.85 -4.08 3.42
C ALA A 382 -10.35 -3.76 3.24
N ILE A 383 -10.69 -2.80 2.36
CA ILE A 383 -12.09 -2.45 2.08
C ILE A 383 -12.82 -3.63 1.42
N ASN A 384 -12.16 -4.33 0.49
CA ASN A 384 -12.73 -5.51 -0.14
C ASN A 384 -12.95 -6.64 0.87
N LEU A 385 -12.04 -6.84 1.82
CA LEU A 385 -12.22 -7.80 2.92
C LEU A 385 -13.52 -7.47 3.67
N VAL A 386 -13.69 -6.24 4.15
CA VAL A 386 -14.92 -5.86 4.88
C VAL A 386 -16.16 -6.05 4.00
N ALA A 387 -16.12 -5.65 2.73
CA ALA A 387 -17.25 -5.81 1.82
C ALA A 387 -17.60 -7.29 1.53
N LYS A 388 -16.59 -8.13 1.26
CA LYS A 388 -16.76 -9.53 0.85
C LYS A 388 -16.93 -10.51 2.00
N SER A 389 -16.66 -10.07 3.22
CA SER A 389 -16.81 -10.91 4.41
C SER A 389 -17.94 -10.38 5.28
N TRP A 390 -17.74 -9.29 6.04
CA TRP A 390 -18.79 -8.73 6.91
C TRP A 390 -20.01 -8.26 6.11
N GLY A 391 -19.80 -7.55 4.99
CA GLY A 391 -20.88 -7.05 4.14
C GLY A 391 -21.72 -8.18 3.53
N GLU A 392 -21.06 -9.24 3.05
CA GLU A 392 -21.74 -10.44 2.54
C GLU A 392 -22.50 -11.22 3.62
N GLN A 393 -22.04 -11.20 4.87
CA GLN A 393 -22.73 -11.87 5.98
C GLN A 393 -23.92 -11.08 6.51
N ASN A 394 -23.81 -9.74 6.59
CA ASN A 394 -24.69 -8.92 7.41
C ASN A 394 -25.66 -8.02 6.63
N LEU A 395 -25.38 -7.67 5.38
CA LEU A 395 -26.25 -6.79 4.59
C LEU A 395 -27.28 -7.57 3.77
N ASN A 396 -28.52 -7.11 3.74
CA ASN A 396 -29.62 -7.76 3.02
C ASN A 396 -30.23 -6.84 1.96
N GLU A 397 -31.13 -7.38 1.14
CA GLU A 397 -31.86 -6.60 0.15
C GLU A 397 -32.58 -5.42 0.80
N GLY A 398 -32.43 -4.23 0.20
CA GLY A 398 -33.04 -3.00 0.67
C GLY A 398 -32.32 -2.31 1.83
N ASP A 399 -31.29 -2.92 2.44
CA ASP A 399 -30.38 -2.23 3.37
C ASP A 399 -29.60 -1.13 2.64
N GLU A 400 -29.16 -0.12 3.37
CA GLU A 400 -28.51 1.07 2.82
C GLU A 400 -27.05 1.16 3.27
N ILE A 401 -26.18 1.43 2.29
CA ILE A 401 -24.77 1.77 2.45
C ILE A 401 -24.62 3.25 2.10
N ILE A 402 -24.04 4.04 2.99
CA ILE A 402 -23.75 5.46 2.75
C ILE A 402 -22.25 5.64 2.49
N ILE A 403 -21.91 6.30 1.40
CA ILE A 403 -20.56 6.80 1.10
C ILE A 403 -20.58 8.32 0.89
N SER A 404 -19.46 8.96 0.54
CA SER A 404 -19.44 10.39 0.18
C SER A 404 -19.04 10.64 -1.28
N HIS A 405 -19.23 11.86 -1.77
CA HIS A 405 -18.63 12.25 -3.05
C HIS A 405 -17.10 12.18 -3.03
N LEU A 406 -16.45 12.35 -1.86
CA LEU A 406 -15.01 12.46 -1.72
C LEU A 406 -14.25 11.13 -1.83
N GLU A 407 -14.97 10.02 -1.95
CA GLU A 407 -14.36 8.69 -1.93
C GLU A 407 -13.41 8.45 -3.09
N HIS A 408 -12.29 7.81 -2.77
CA HIS A 408 -11.47 7.13 -3.77
C HIS A 408 -12.23 5.92 -4.32
N HIS A 409 -11.98 5.52 -5.57
CA HIS A 409 -12.65 4.38 -6.22
C HIS A 409 -12.57 3.07 -5.42
N ALA A 410 -11.47 2.87 -4.67
CA ALA A 410 -11.32 1.74 -3.76
C ALA A 410 -12.40 1.68 -2.66
N ASN A 411 -12.96 2.83 -2.26
CA ASN A 411 -14.06 2.94 -1.32
C ASN A 411 -15.42 3.21 -2.00
N ILE A 412 -15.55 2.87 -3.29
CA ILE A 412 -16.80 2.96 -4.06
C ILE A 412 -17.13 1.60 -4.68
N VAL A 413 -16.20 1.07 -5.48
CA VAL A 413 -16.42 -0.11 -6.33
C VAL A 413 -16.81 -1.36 -5.52
N PRO A 414 -16.19 -1.67 -4.36
CA PRO A 414 -16.59 -2.84 -3.57
C PRO A 414 -18.05 -2.78 -3.12
N TRP A 415 -18.52 -1.58 -2.73
CA TRP A 415 -19.90 -1.36 -2.30
C TRP A 415 -20.87 -1.42 -3.47
N GLN A 416 -20.50 -0.91 -4.65
CA GLN A 416 -21.31 -1.05 -5.86
C GLN A 416 -21.47 -2.52 -6.27
N GLN A 417 -20.39 -3.31 -6.23
CA GLN A 417 -20.45 -4.74 -6.51
C GLN A 417 -21.36 -5.48 -5.52
N LEU A 418 -21.26 -5.15 -4.23
CA LEU A 418 -22.12 -5.74 -3.20
C LEU A 418 -23.59 -5.34 -3.39
N THR A 419 -23.83 -4.07 -3.73
CA THR A 419 -25.16 -3.53 -4.08
C THR A 419 -25.77 -4.28 -5.26
N ALA A 420 -25.02 -4.45 -6.34
CA ALA A 420 -25.48 -5.18 -7.52
C ALA A 420 -25.79 -6.66 -7.22
N LYS A 421 -25.05 -7.27 -6.30
CA LYS A 421 -25.23 -8.68 -5.92
C LYS A 421 -26.40 -8.90 -4.95
N LYS A 422 -26.53 -8.04 -3.93
CA LYS A 422 -27.45 -8.26 -2.79
C LYS A 422 -28.70 -7.38 -2.81
N GLY A 423 -28.81 -6.44 -3.74
CA GLY A 423 -29.93 -5.50 -3.80
C GLY A 423 -29.95 -4.49 -2.65
N THR A 424 -28.80 -4.20 -2.03
CA THR A 424 -28.68 -3.05 -1.11
C THR A 424 -28.83 -1.74 -1.91
N LYS A 425 -28.87 -0.60 -1.23
CA LYS A 425 -28.92 0.73 -1.84
C LYS A 425 -27.70 1.54 -1.45
N LEU A 426 -27.05 2.12 -2.45
CA LEU A 426 -25.93 3.04 -2.24
C LEU A 426 -26.42 4.49 -2.19
N LYS A 427 -26.17 5.18 -1.09
CA LYS A 427 -26.46 6.60 -0.87
C LYS A 427 -25.15 7.39 -0.78
N VAL A 428 -25.17 8.66 -1.19
CA VAL A 428 -23.96 9.49 -1.31
C VAL A 428 -24.13 10.81 -0.58
N ILE A 429 -23.22 11.10 0.36
CA ILE A 429 -23.14 12.37 1.08
C ILE A 429 -22.60 13.46 0.13
N PRO A 430 -23.36 14.54 -0.08
CA PRO A 430 -22.91 15.62 -0.94
C PRO A 430 -21.86 16.51 -0.28
N VAL A 431 -21.20 17.33 -1.10
CA VAL A 431 -20.27 18.38 -0.68
C VAL A 431 -20.70 19.74 -1.21
N ASP A 432 -20.29 20.79 -0.51
CA ASP A 432 -20.38 22.17 -1.02
C ASP A 432 -19.35 22.45 -2.13
N ASP A 433 -19.32 23.69 -2.61
CA ASP A 433 -18.44 24.11 -3.69
C ASP A 433 -16.98 24.33 -3.24
N ASP A 434 -16.72 24.34 -1.93
CA ASP A 434 -15.36 24.26 -1.38
C ASP A 434 -14.88 22.81 -1.22
N GLY A 435 -15.78 21.84 -1.33
CA GLY A 435 -15.49 20.41 -1.20
C GLY A 435 -15.59 19.91 0.24
N GLN A 436 -16.34 20.62 1.10
CA GLN A 436 -16.65 20.20 2.47
C GLN A 436 -17.90 19.32 2.52
N ILE A 437 -17.88 18.32 3.40
CA ILE A 437 -19.04 17.46 3.65
C ILE A 437 -20.21 18.27 4.22
N LEU A 438 -21.39 18.14 3.61
CA LEU A 438 -22.63 18.71 4.10
C LEU A 438 -23.25 17.80 5.16
N LEU A 439 -22.92 18.06 6.43
CA LEU A 439 -23.39 17.24 7.57
C LEU A 439 -24.92 17.21 7.72
N ASP A 440 -25.62 18.30 7.39
CA ASP A 440 -27.08 18.34 7.46
C ASP A 440 -27.73 17.42 6.41
N GLU A 441 -27.11 17.31 5.23
CA GLU A 441 -27.56 16.36 4.21
C GLU A 441 -27.24 14.92 4.61
N TYR A 442 -26.07 14.68 5.23
CA TYR A 442 -25.74 13.38 5.79
C TYR A 442 -26.78 12.93 6.85
N ALA A 443 -27.20 13.83 7.74
CA ALA A 443 -28.22 13.54 8.75
C ALA A 443 -29.54 13.03 8.13
N LYS A 444 -29.94 13.59 6.98
CA LYS A 444 -31.16 13.19 6.25
C LYS A 444 -31.03 11.82 5.57
N LEU A 445 -29.81 11.38 5.27
CA LEU A 445 -29.57 10.08 4.64
C LEU A 445 -29.68 8.92 5.63
N LEU A 446 -29.41 9.17 6.91
CA LEU A 446 -29.44 8.18 7.99
C LEU A 446 -30.86 7.74 8.33
N GLY A 447 -31.03 6.44 8.55
CA GLY A 447 -32.31 5.86 8.97
C GLY A 447 -32.16 4.39 9.38
N PRO A 448 -33.27 3.72 9.74
CA PRO A 448 -33.24 2.34 10.27
C PRO A 448 -32.71 1.29 9.28
N LYS A 449 -32.72 1.62 7.97
CA LYS A 449 -32.16 0.79 6.90
C LYS A 449 -30.67 1.02 6.69
N THR A 450 -30.08 2.08 7.24
CA THR A 450 -28.65 2.32 7.15
C THR A 450 -27.92 1.29 8.00
N LYS A 451 -27.12 0.44 7.36
CA LYS A 451 -26.33 -0.60 8.03
C LYS A 451 -24.83 -0.32 8.00
N LEU A 452 -24.37 0.44 7.01
CA LEU A 452 -22.96 0.75 6.84
C LEU A 452 -22.79 2.21 6.37
N VAL A 453 -21.83 2.89 6.97
CA VAL A 453 -21.26 4.14 6.47
C VAL A 453 -19.79 3.88 6.15
N SER A 454 -19.36 4.16 4.94
CA SER A 454 -17.94 4.11 4.56
C SER A 454 -17.48 5.47 4.08
N ILE A 455 -16.49 6.05 4.77
CA ILE A 455 -16.14 7.46 4.61
C ILE A 455 -14.63 7.66 4.59
N THR A 456 -14.13 8.48 3.66
CA THR A 456 -12.73 8.93 3.70
C THR A 456 -12.52 9.95 4.83
N GLN A 457 -11.41 9.82 5.57
CA GLN A 457 -11.02 10.85 6.53
C GLN A 457 -10.31 12.03 5.84
N VAL A 458 -9.50 11.76 4.81
CA VAL A 458 -8.81 12.78 4.02
C VAL A 458 -8.93 12.46 2.53
N SER A 459 -9.58 13.35 1.77
CA SER A 459 -9.75 13.19 0.33
C SER A 459 -8.40 13.20 -0.40
N ASN A 460 -8.16 12.18 -1.23
CA ASN A 460 -6.93 12.12 -2.04
C ASN A 460 -6.90 13.12 -3.21
N ALA A 461 -8.07 13.58 -3.65
CA ALA A 461 -8.20 14.50 -4.77
C ALA A 461 -8.25 15.95 -4.28
N LEU A 462 -9.04 16.23 -3.24
CA LEU A 462 -9.23 17.60 -2.77
C LEU A 462 -8.31 17.95 -1.60
N GLY A 463 -7.87 16.98 -0.81
CA GLY A 463 -7.19 17.22 0.46
C GLY A 463 -8.13 17.52 1.63
N THR A 464 -9.44 17.63 1.40
CA THR A 464 -10.45 17.87 2.44
C THR A 464 -10.30 16.90 3.60
N VAL A 465 -10.19 17.42 4.82
CA VAL A 465 -10.29 16.65 6.07
C VAL A 465 -11.76 16.61 6.47
N THR A 466 -12.35 15.41 6.50
CA THR A 466 -13.78 15.25 6.83
C THR A 466 -13.99 15.33 8.35
N PRO A 467 -15.18 15.75 8.82
CA PRO A 467 -15.55 15.72 10.24
C PRO A 467 -15.87 14.29 10.69
N VAL A 468 -14.94 13.35 10.48
CA VAL A 468 -15.15 11.91 10.59
C VAL A 468 -15.64 11.48 11.98
N LYS A 469 -15.19 12.11 13.07
CA LYS A 469 -15.66 11.79 14.42
C LYS A 469 -17.17 11.99 14.55
N LYS A 470 -17.67 13.14 14.10
CA LYS A 470 -19.10 13.46 14.12
C LYS A 470 -19.90 12.56 13.19
N ILE A 471 -19.31 12.18 12.04
CA ILE A 471 -19.93 11.21 11.12
C ILE A 471 -20.09 9.85 11.79
N VAL A 472 -19.04 9.35 12.47
CA VAL A 472 -19.08 8.08 13.21
C VAL A 472 -20.16 8.11 14.29
N GLU A 473 -20.19 9.16 15.11
CA GLU A 473 -21.18 9.32 16.19
C GLU A 473 -22.62 9.28 15.66
N MET A 474 -22.91 10.00 14.57
CA MET A 474 -24.24 10.03 13.95
C MET A 474 -24.60 8.68 13.32
N ALA A 475 -23.66 7.98 12.69
CA ALA A 475 -23.87 6.64 12.13
C ALA A 475 -24.24 5.63 13.21
N HIS A 476 -23.50 5.64 14.31
CA HIS A 476 -23.73 4.76 15.45
C HIS A 476 -25.08 5.02 16.13
N GLN A 477 -25.50 6.28 16.24
CA GLN A 477 -26.85 6.64 16.71
C GLN A 477 -27.96 6.06 15.82
N ALA A 478 -27.71 5.87 14.53
CA ALA A 478 -28.62 5.20 13.60
C ALA A 478 -28.48 3.67 13.60
N GLY A 479 -27.55 3.10 14.38
CA GLY A 479 -27.27 1.66 14.45
C GLY A 479 -26.42 1.13 13.29
N ALA A 480 -25.81 2.00 12.49
CA ALA A 480 -24.94 1.61 11.38
C ALA A 480 -23.50 1.35 11.86
N LYS A 481 -22.79 0.47 11.17
CA LYS A 481 -21.33 0.29 11.33
C LYS A 481 -20.56 1.28 10.47
N VAL A 482 -19.31 1.60 10.83
CA VAL A 482 -18.51 2.61 10.14
C VAL A 482 -17.13 2.10 9.74
N LEU A 483 -16.83 2.18 8.43
CA LEU A 483 -15.49 2.01 7.89
C LEU A 483 -14.90 3.38 7.55
N VAL A 484 -13.67 3.65 8.01
CA VAL A 484 -12.93 4.87 7.69
C VAL A 484 -11.78 4.56 6.74
N ASP A 485 -11.78 5.19 5.56
CA ASP A 485 -10.62 5.20 4.65
C ASP A 485 -9.63 6.28 5.10
N GLY A 486 -8.57 5.81 5.77
CA GLY A 486 -7.48 6.60 6.30
C GLY A 486 -6.22 6.60 5.43
N ALA A 487 -6.31 6.17 4.16
CA ALA A 487 -5.13 5.97 3.32
C ALA A 487 -4.30 7.24 3.10
N GLN A 488 -4.90 8.43 3.14
CA GLN A 488 -4.17 9.70 3.10
C GLN A 488 -3.88 10.25 4.50
N THR A 489 -4.69 9.93 5.52
CA THR A 489 -4.53 10.48 6.87
C THR A 489 -3.16 10.19 7.45
N VAL A 490 -2.68 8.95 7.31
CA VAL A 490 -1.55 8.39 8.07
C VAL A 490 -0.19 9.06 7.79
N SER A 491 -0.05 9.81 6.70
CA SER A 491 1.15 10.64 6.45
C SER A 491 1.04 12.08 6.95
N HIS A 492 -0.18 12.57 7.16
CA HIS A 492 -0.46 14.00 7.29
C HIS A 492 -0.95 14.40 8.69
N MET A 493 -1.60 13.50 9.41
CA MET A 493 -2.18 13.77 10.72
C MET A 493 -2.36 12.50 11.55
N ARG A 494 -2.64 12.67 12.84
CA ARG A 494 -2.85 11.56 13.76
C ARG A 494 -4.08 10.72 13.36
N ALA A 495 -3.90 9.41 13.28
CA ALA A 495 -4.96 8.43 13.15
C ALA A 495 -5.17 7.76 14.52
N ASP A 496 -6.27 8.04 15.19
CA ASP A 496 -6.57 7.55 16.53
C ASP A 496 -7.93 6.83 16.49
N VAL A 497 -7.90 5.51 16.30
CA VAL A 497 -9.13 4.72 16.06
C VAL A 497 -10.01 4.65 17.30
N ASN A 498 -9.42 4.71 18.49
CA ASN A 498 -10.15 4.77 19.76
C ASN A 498 -10.85 6.12 19.93
N TYR A 499 -10.18 7.23 19.60
CA TYR A 499 -10.82 8.55 19.58
C TYR A 499 -11.95 8.60 18.56
N LEU A 500 -11.72 8.09 17.34
CA LEU A 500 -12.73 8.08 16.27
C LEU A 500 -13.92 7.18 16.61
N ASP A 501 -13.67 6.08 17.32
CA ASP A 501 -14.63 5.02 17.61
C ASP A 501 -15.18 4.32 16.36
N CYS A 502 -14.44 4.34 15.24
CA CYS A 502 -14.85 3.64 14.03
C CYS A 502 -14.81 2.10 14.21
N ASP A 503 -15.66 1.38 13.48
CA ASP A 503 -15.68 -0.09 13.53
C ASP A 503 -14.55 -0.72 12.72
N TRP A 504 -14.16 -0.07 11.61
CA TRP A 504 -12.96 -0.38 10.83
C TRP A 504 -12.21 0.87 10.40
N TYR A 505 -10.90 0.74 10.25
CA TYR A 505 -10.02 1.78 9.72
C TYR A 505 -8.99 1.17 8.79
N VAL A 506 -8.74 1.78 7.63
CA VAL A 506 -7.83 1.22 6.62
C VAL A 506 -6.75 2.20 6.20
N PHE A 507 -5.56 1.70 5.90
CA PHE A 507 -4.53 2.48 5.22
C PHE A 507 -3.55 1.60 4.41
N SER A 508 -2.78 2.24 3.53
CA SER A 508 -1.74 1.58 2.72
C SER A 508 -0.34 2.00 3.17
N GLY A 509 0.58 1.05 3.33
CA GLY A 509 1.95 1.31 3.81
C GLY A 509 2.75 2.26 2.90
N HIS A 510 2.58 2.15 1.58
CA HIS A 510 3.27 3.00 0.61
C HIS A 510 2.88 4.49 0.67
N LYS A 511 1.83 4.83 1.43
CA LYS A 511 1.43 6.21 1.71
C LYS A 511 1.92 6.74 3.05
N VAL A 512 2.54 5.91 3.89
CA VAL A 512 3.20 6.31 5.15
C VAL A 512 4.69 5.95 5.10
N PHE A 513 5.34 6.32 4.00
CA PHE A 513 6.78 6.14 3.75
C PHE A 513 7.28 4.68 3.76
N GLY A 514 6.35 3.73 3.86
CA GLY A 514 6.63 2.29 3.90
C GLY A 514 6.66 1.62 2.53
N PRO A 515 6.88 0.30 2.52
CA PRO A 515 6.96 -0.49 1.30
C PRO A 515 5.64 -0.53 0.51
N THR A 516 5.72 -0.94 -0.76
CA THR A 516 4.56 -1.34 -1.54
C THR A 516 4.05 -2.70 -1.08
N GLY A 517 2.86 -3.12 -1.52
CA GLY A 517 2.38 -4.48 -1.28
C GLY A 517 2.00 -4.80 0.17
N ILE A 518 1.96 -3.80 1.05
CA ILE A 518 1.52 -3.91 2.44
C ILE A 518 0.56 -2.77 2.81
N GLY A 519 -0.43 -3.10 3.60
CA GLY A 519 -1.43 -2.20 4.18
C GLY A 519 -2.09 -2.86 5.38
N VAL A 520 -3.03 -2.14 5.96
CA VAL A 520 -3.62 -2.50 7.25
C VAL A 520 -5.12 -2.33 7.18
N LEU A 521 -5.83 -3.32 7.71
CA LEU A 521 -7.18 -3.20 8.23
C LEU A 521 -7.10 -3.23 9.75
N TYR A 522 -7.52 -2.15 10.40
CA TYR A 522 -7.97 -2.18 11.78
C TYR A 522 -9.45 -2.57 11.80
N GLY A 523 -9.85 -3.42 12.75
CA GLY A 523 -11.25 -3.64 13.09
C GLY A 523 -11.41 -4.02 14.56
N LYS A 524 -12.52 -3.64 15.17
CA LYS A 524 -12.82 -4.02 16.56
C LYS A 524 -12.76 -5.54 16.73
N GLU A 525 -12.04 -6.02 17.74
CA GLU A 525 -11.69 -7.45 17.87
C GLU A 525 -12.94 -8.36 17.90
N GLU A 526 -13.97 -7.98 18.66
CA GLU A 526 -15.25 -8.72 18.73
C GLU A 526 -15.92 -8.82 17.35
N LEU A 527 -15.99 -7.70 16.64
CA LEU A 527 -16.59 -7.60 15.31
C LEU A 527 -15.83 -8.47 14.28
N LEU A 528 -14.50 -8.49 14.36
CA LEU A 528 -13.67 -9.33 13.50
C LEU A 528 -13.86 -10.83 13.79
N ASN A 529 -14.03 -11.21 15.06
CA ASN A 529 -14.24 -12.61 15.44
C ASN A 529 -15.65 -13.13 15.08
N GLU A 530 -16.67 -12.26 15.04
CA GLU A 530 -18.02 -12.59 14.56
C GLU A 530 -18.12 -12.68 13.02
N THR A 531 -17.14 -12.09 12.34
CA THR A 531 -17.11 -11.98 10.89
C THR A 531 -16.56 -13.27 10.25
N GLN A 532 -17.23 -13.76 9.19
CA GLN A 532 -16.82 -14.95 8.43
C GLN A 532 -15.47 -14.73 7.73
N PRO A 533 -14.61 -15.75 7.53
CA PRO A 533 -13.36 -15.56 6.78
C PRO A 533 -13.61 -15.12 5.32
N TRP A 534 -12.62 -14.46 4.71
CA TRP A 534 -12.68 -14.06 3.29
C TRP A 534 -11.87 -15.00 2.38
N GLN A 535 -10.53 -14.96 2.51
CA GLN A 535 -9.64 -15.86 1.79
C GLN A 535 -9.41 -17.12 2.63
N GLY A 536 -9.41 -18.30 1.97
CA GLY A 536 -9.20 -19.59 2.63
C GLY A 536 -7.84 -20.19 2.28
N GLY A 537 -7.17 -20.81 3.25
CA GLY A 537 -5.89 -21.46 3.05
C GLY A 537 -5.19 -21.83 4.36
N GLY A 538 -3.90 -22.13 4.30
CA GLY A 538 -3.08 -22.29 5.49
C GLY A 538 -2.98 -20.99 6.31
N ASN A 539 -2.42 -21.09 7.52
CA ASN A 539 -2.24 -19.98 8.48
C ASN A 539 -3.54 -19.47 9.14
N MET A 540 -4.65 -19.37 8.40
CA MET A 540 -5.93 -18.86 8.94
C MET A 540 -6.81 -19.91 9.62
N ILE A 541 -6.46 -21.19 9.47
CA ILE A 541 -7.15 -22.33 10.06
C ILE A 541 -6.64 -22.65 11.48
N LEU A 542 -7.53 -23.18 12.32
CA LEU A 542 -7.20 -23.82 13.59
C LEU A 542 -7.09 -25.34 13.41
N ASP A 543 -8.07 -25.94 12.73
CA ASP A 543 -8.12 -27.37 12.43
C ASP A 543 -8.83 -27.63 11.09
N VAL A 544 -8.35 -28.61 10.33
CA VAL A 544 -8.87 -28.98 9.00
C VAL A 544 -9.00 -30.50 8.89
N THR A 545 -10.23 -30.97 8.71
CA THR A 545 -10.56 -32.32 8.25
C THR A 545 -11.25 -32.25 6.89
N PHE A 546 -11.49 -33.39 6.24
CA PHE A 546 -12.25 -33.40 4.97
C PHE A 546 -13.72 -32.99 5.15
N GLU A 547 -14.28 -33.19 6.34
CA GLU A 547 -15.68 -32.92 6.68
C GLU A 547 -15.88 -31.49 7.20
N LYS A 548 -14.87 -30.90 7.85
CA LYS A 548 -15.01 -29.62 8.54
C LYS A 548 -13.70 -28.86 8.65
N THR A 549 -13.79 -27.54 8.56
CA THR A 549 -12.71 -26.61 8.92
C THR A 549 -13.16 -25.73 10.08
N THR A 550 -12.25 -25.48 11.03
CA THR A 550 -12.39 -24.44 12.06
C THR A 550 -11.30 -23.40 11.88
N TYR A 551 -11.62 -22.14 12.20
CA TYR A 551 -10.77 -20.99 11.89
C TYR A 551 -10.14 -20.42 13.15
N GLN A 552 -9.00 -19.75 12.99
CA GLN A 552 -8.40 -18.97 14.08
C GLN A 552 -9.28 -17.76 14.43
N ASN A 553 -8.96 -17.14 15.56
CA ASN A 553 -9.42 -15.79 15.87
C ASN A 553 -8.64 -14.76 15.05
N THR A 554 -9.10 -13.51 15.09
CA THR A 554 -8.33 -12.38 14.54
C THR A 554 -6.97 -12.25 15.26
N PRO A 555 -5.89 -11.88 14.56
CA PRO A 555 -5.82 -11.47 13.15
C PRO A 555 -5.65 -12.64 12.17
N GLY A 556 -5.20 -13.80 12.65
CA GLY A 556 -4.90 -14.98 11.83
C GLY A 556 -6.05 -15.43 10.94
N ARG A 557 -7.30 -15.27 11.40
CA ARG A 557 -8.54 -15.51 10.63
C ARG A 557 -8.54 -14.92 9.22
N PHE A 558 -7.87 -13.78 9.03
CA PHE A 558 -7.91 -13.01 7.79
C PHE A 558 -6.57 -12.94 7.04
N GLU A 559 -5.53 -13.59 7.56
CA GLU A 559 -4.19 -13.63 6.97
C GLU A 559 -3.92 -15.02 6.38
N ALA A 560 -4.62 -15.35 5.29
CA ALA A 560 -4.52 -16.64 4.63
C ALA A 560 -3.21 -16.80 3.84
N GLY A 561 -2.55 -17.94 4.00
CA GLY A 561 -1.28 -18.25 3.35
C GLY A 561 -0.08 -17.55 3.99
N THR A 562 1.06 -17.58 3.30
CA THR A 562 2.25 -16.82 3.73
C THR A 562 2.00 -15.33 3.43
N GLY A 563 2.00 -14.50 4.46
CA GLY A 563 1.82 -13.04 4.32
C GLY A 563 3.05 -12.34 3.74
N ASN A 564 2.93 -11.02 3.55
CA ASN A 564 4.05 -10.18 3.12
C ASN A 564 4.93 -9.76 4.31
N ILE A 565 5.75 -10.70 4.79
CA ILE A 565 6.45 -10.61 6.09
C ILE A 565 7.46 -9.45 6.09
N ALA A 566 8.36 -9.40 5.10
CA ALA A 566 9.40 -8.38 5.02
C ALA A 566 8.81 -6.97 4.93
N ASP A 567 7.76 -6.78 4.13
CA ASP A 567 7.16 -5.45 3.97
C ASP A 567 6.35 -5.02 5.19
N ALA A 568 5.75 -5.94 5.95
CA ALA A 568 5.19 -5.62 7.27
C ALA A 568 6.27 -5.10 8.22
N VAL A 569 7.44 -5.76 8.24
CA VAL A 569 8.60 -5.33 9.00
C VAL A 569 9.11 -3.95 8.55
N GLY A 570 9.19 -3.72 7.24
CA GLY A 570 9.53 -2.42 6.66
C GLY A 570 8.51 -1.32 6.98
N LEU A 571 7.22 -1.65 7.01
CA LEU A 571 6.16 -0.74 7.46
C LEU A 571 6.36 -0.36 8.93
N GLY A 572 6.75 -1.30 9.79
CA GLY A 572 7.12 -1.02 11.18
C GLY A 572 8.24 0.03 11.29
N ALA A 573 9.27 -0.07 10.47
CA ALA A 573 10.35 0.93 10.43
C ALA A 573 9.88 2.30 9.89
N ALA A 574 8.94 2.32 8.96
CA ALA A 574 8.36 3.57 8.45
C ALA A 574 7.55 4.29 9.53
N ILE A 575 6.79 3.53 10.32
CA ILE A 575 6.04 4.05 11.47
C ILE A 575 6.99 4.59 12.54
N ASP A 576 8.08 3.89 12.86
CA ASP A 576 9.10 4.40 13.79
C ASP A 576 9.69 5.72 13.29
N TYR A 577 9.94 5.83 11.98
CA TYR A 577 10.46 7.05 11.37
C TYR A 577 9.49 8.23 11.56
N VAL A 578 8.20 8.03 11.27
CA VAL A 578 7.15 9.04 11.48
C VAL A 578 7.01 9.41 12.95
N ASN A 579 6.99 8.43 13.85
CA ASN A 579 6.87 8.66 15.29
C ASN A 579 8.07 9.41 15.88
N ARG A 580 9.28 9.13 15.38
CA ARG A 580 10.51 9.83 15.80
C ARG A 580 10.48 11.31 15.46
N ILE A 581 9.92 11.68 14.30
CA ILE A 581 9.72 13.09 13.93
C ILE A 581 8.54 13.68 14.71
N GLY A 582 7.47 12.90 14.88
CA GLY A 582 6.22 13.31 15.51
C GLY A 582 5.19 13.79 14.48
N ILE A 583 4.07 13.07 14.39
CA ILE A 583 3.02 13.34 13.40
C ILE A 583 2.41 14.75 13.53
N ASP A 584 2.36 15.30 14.74
CA ASP A 584 1.83 16.65 14.97
C ASP A 584 2.78 17.74 14.45
N LEU A 585 4.09 17.49 14.45
CA LEU A 585 5.10 18.38 13.87
C LEU A 585 5.08 18.30 12.33
N ILE A 586 4.94 17.08 11.78
CA ILE A 586 4.73 16.87 10.34
C ILE A 586 3.50 17.63 9.87
N SER A 587 2.37 17.48 10.58
CA SER A 587 1.11 18.14 10.24
C SER A 587 1.23 19.67 10.24
N GLN A 588 1.89 20.24 11.26
CA GLN A 588 2.17 21.68 11.33
C GLN A 588 3.00 22.17 10.14
N TYR A 589 4.07 21.44 9.81
CA TYR A 589 4.97 21.81 8.72
C TYR A 589 4.28 21.71 7.35
N GLU A 590 3.57 20.62 7.09
CA GLU A 590 2.82 20.46 5.84
C GLU A 590 1.69 21.48 5.70
N HIS A 591 1.03 21.84 6.81
CA HIS A 591 0.03 22.91 6.79
C HIS A 591 0.66 24.27 6.43
N TYR A 592 1.84 24.59 6.96
CA TYR A 592 2.59 25.78 6.56
C TYR A 592 2.89 25.79 5.05
N LEU A 593 3.39 24.67 4.50
CA LEU A 593 3.64 24.52 3.07
C LEU A 593 2.36 24.65 2.23
N LEU A 594 1.25 24.06 2.69
CA LEU A 594 -0.05 24.15 2.03
C LEU A 594 -0.53 25.61 1.94
N LEU A 595 -0.43 26.38 3.02
CA LEU A 595 -0.79 27.80 3.04
C LEU A 595 0.10 28.62 2.08
N TYR A 596 1.42 28.36 2.12
CA TYR A 596 2.39 29.00 1.24
C TYR A 596 2.06 28.75 -0.24
N ALA A 597 1.88 27.48 -0.63
CA ALA A 597 1.53 27.11 -2.00
C ALA A 597 0.17 27.65 -2.43
N THR A 598 -0.85 27.58 -1.56
CA THR A 598 -2.20 28.06 -1.86
C THR A 598 -2.20 29.56 -2.12
N ARG A 599 -1.46 30.34 -1.34
CA ARG A 599 -1.31 31.79 -1.57
C ARG A 599 -0.72 32.07 -2.95
N LEU A 600 0.41 31.44 -3.27
CA LEU A 600 1.11 31.71 -4.54
C LEU A 600 0.34 31.25 -5.77
N LEU A 601 -0.36 30.11 -5.69
CA LEU A 601 -1.12 29.58 -6.81
C LEU A 601 -2.41 30.37 -7.08
N LYS A 602 -3.06 30.92 -6.05
CA LYS A 602 -4.26 31.76 -6.21
C LYS A 602 -4.01 33.01 -7.05
N ASP A 603 -2.78 33.53 -7.00
CA ASP A 603 -2.39 34.74 -7.74
C ASP A 603 -2.07 34.45 -9.22
N VAL A 604 -2.08 33.18 -9.66
CA VAL A 604 -1.77 32.83 -11.06
C VAL A 604 -3.01 33.04 -11.95
N PRO A 605 -2.94 33.90 -12.99
CA PRO A 605 -4.08 34.12 -13.88
C PRO A 605 -4.54 32.85 -14.59
N GLY A 606 -5.85 32.62 -14.63
CA GLY A 606 -6.46 31.45 -15.27
C GLY A 606 -6.28 30.14 -14.48
N LEU A 607 -5.68 30.15 -13.30
CA LEU A 607 -5.62 28.98 -12.42
C LEU A 607 -6.88 28.91 -11.56
N ARG A 608 -7.52 27.74 -11.51
CA ARG A 608 -8.61 27.45 -10.57
C ARG A 608 -8.24 26.27 -9.69
N LEU A 609 -8.18 26.52 -8.37
CA LEU A 609 -8.04 25.46 -7.37
C LEU A 609 -9.33 24.65 -7.28
N ILE A 610 -9.19 23.33 -7.13
CA ILE A 610 -10.29 22.37 -6.98
C ILE A 610 -10.22 21.79 -5.57
N GLY A 611 -11.25 22.09 -4.76
CA GLY A 611 -11.26 21.82 -3.33
C GLY A 611 -10.53 22.91 -2.55
N THR A 612 -11.29 23.77 -1.89
CA THR A 612 -10.82 24.92 -1.08
C THR A 612 -11.37 24.88 0.35
N ALA A 613 -11.81 23.69 0.79
CA ALA A 613 -12.17 23.38 2.16
C ALA A 613 -11.25 24.06 3.19
N LYS A 614 -11.86 24.51 4.30
CA LYS A 614 -11.14 25.17 5.39
C LYS A 614 -10.05 24.27 5.98
N GLU A 615 -10.42 23.01 6.25
CA GLU A 615 -9.51 22.01 6.83
C GLU A 615 -9.04 21.05 5.75
N LYS A 616 -7.73 21.09 5.45
CA LYS A 616 -7.12 20.36 4.35
C LYS A 616 -5.73 19.83 4.69
N ALA A 617 -5.44 18.62 4.22
CA ALA A 617 -4.10 18.08 4.12
C ALA A 617 -3.36 18.66 2.90
N GLY A 618 -2.07 18.33 2.75
CA GLY A 618 -1.19 18.84 1.70
C GLY A 618 -1.51 18.36 0.28
N VAL A 619 -2.73 18.54 -0.22
CA VAL A 619 -3.15 18.21 -1.59
C VAL A 619 -3.76 19.45 -2.26
N ILE A 620 -3.28 19.76 -3.47
CA ILE A 620 -3.57 21.03 -4.15
C ILE A 620 -4.01 20.75 -5.60
N SER A 621 -5.19 20.18 -5.81
CA SER A 621 -5.69 19.98 -7.17
C SER A 621 -6.04 21.31 -7.84
N PHE A 622 -5.68 21.45 -9.11
CA PHE A 622 -6.02 22.63 -9.91
C PHE A 622 -6.22 22.32 -11.39
N ILE A 623 -6.86 23.26 -12.09
CA ILE A 623 -6.87 23.36 -13.55
C ILE A 623 -6.28 24.71 -13.97
N LEU A 624 -5.79 24.79 -15.20
CA LEU A 624 -5.24 26.00 -15.79
C LEU A 624 -5.93 26.27 -17.13
N ASP A 625 -6.59 27.42 -17.25
CA ASP A 625 -7.36 27.81 -18.43
C ASP A 625 -6.50 27.80 -19.70
N GLY A 626 -7.00 27.11 -20.73
CA GLY A 626 -6.34 27.00 -22.03
C GLY A 626 -5.29 25.88 -22.12
N TYR A 627 -5.13 25.07 -21.08
CA TYR A 627 -4.23 23.92 -21.07
C TYR A 627 -4.96 22.65 -20.65
N LYS A 628 -4.65 21.53 -21.30
CA LYS A 628 -5.00 20.21 -20.80
C LYS A 628 -4.13 19.85 -19.60
N THR A 629 -4.64 19.03 -18.69
CA THR A 629 -3.91 18.62 -17.48
C THR A 629 -2.60 17.90 -17.79
N GLU A 630 -2.56 17.15 -18.89
CA GLU A 630 -1.37 16.43 -19.37
C GLU A 630 -0.29 17.40 -19.87
N GLU A 631 -0.69 18.50 -20.51
CA GLU A 631 0.25 19.52 -21.00
C GLU A 631 0.93 20.24 -19.85
N VAL A 632 0.17 20.60 -18.80
CA VAL A 632 0.73 21.18 -17.58
C VAL A 632 1.66 20.20 -16.87
N GLY A 633 1.27 18.93 -16.74
CA GLY A 633 2.10 17.89 -16.14
C GLY A 633 3.40 17.64 -16.92
N ALA A 634 3.32 17.59 -18.25
CA ALA A 634 4.49 17.44 -19.12
C ALA A 634 5.45 18.64 -19.00
N ALA A 635 4.91 19.86 -18.96
CA ALA A 635 5.71 21.06 -18.74
C ALA A 635 6.42 21.02 -17.39
N LEU A 636 5.73 20.68 -16.30
CA LEU A 636 6.32 20.53 -14.96
C LEU A 636 7.43 19.48 -14.93
N ASN A 637 7.22 18.34 -15.58
CA ASN A 637 8.21 17.27 -15.66
C ASN A 637 9.52 17.72 -16.33
N GLN A 638 9.47 18.59 -17.35
CA GLN A 638 10.66 19.16 -17.98
C GLN A 638 11.53 20.00 -17.02
N TYR A 639 10.92 20.52 -15.94
CA TYR A 639 11.62 21.23 -14.87
C TYR A 639 11.96 20.35 -13.66
N GLY A 640 11.78 19.02 -13.78
CA GLY A 640 12.04 18.06 -12.71
C GLY A 640 10.92 18.00 -11.66
N VAL A 641 9.78 18.66 -11.88
CA VAL A 641 8.64 18.68 -10.95
C VAL A 641 7.67 17.56 -11.29
N ALA A 642 7.63 16.53 -10.44
CA ALA A 642 6.75 15.38 -10.59
C ALA A 642 5.40 15.64 -9.91
N VAL A 643 4.33 15.65 -10.71
CA VAL A 643 2.93 15.78 -10.26
C VAL A 643 2.06 14.72 -10.94
N ARG A 644 0.85 14.49 -10.42
CA ARG A 644 -0.15 13.68 -11.12
C ARG A 644 -1.04 14.57 -11.99
N SER A 645 -1.33 14.13 -13.21
CA SER A 645 -2.43 14.64 -14.02
C SER A 645 -3.44 13.52 -14.27
N GLY A 646 -4.73 13.81 -14.17
CA GLY A 646 -5.80 12.86 -14.45
C GLY A 646 -6.92 12.89 -13.43
N HIS A 647 -7.64 11.78 -13.30
CA HIS A 647 -8.84 11.68 -12.46
C HIS A 647 -8.57 11.25 -11.00
N HIS A 648 -7.32 10.93 -10.65
CA HIS A 648 -6.88 10.53 -9.30
C HIS A 648 -7.70 9.41 -8.65
N CYS A 649 -8.29 8.53 -9.46
CA CYS A 649 -9.25 7.52 -8.99
C CYS A 649 -10.39 8.12 -8.14
N ALA A 650 -10.86 9.32 -8.51
CA ALA A 650 -11.89 10.08 -7.79
C ALA A 650 -12.81 10.83 -8.78
N GLN A 651 -13.21 10.16 -9.87
CA GLN A 651 -14.03 10.77 -10.93
C GLN A 651 -15.33 11.43 -10.42
N PRO A 652 -16.11 10.83 -9.48
CA PRO A 652 -17.36 11.44 -9.04
C PRO A 652 -17.18 12.85 -8.45
N ILE A 653 -16.18 13.05 -7.59
CA ILE A 653 -15.91 14.37 -7.02
C ILE A 653 -15.43 15.36 -8.08
N LEU A 654 -14.56 14.95 -9.01
CA LEU A 654 -14.11 15.84 -10.07
C LEU A 654 -15.28 16.30 -10.95
N ARG A 655 -16.21 15.38 -11.29
CA ARG A 655 -17.42 15.70 -12.04
C ARG A 655 -18.35 16.65 -11.29
N ARG A 656 -18.47 16.51 -9.96
CA ARG A 656 -19.21 17.47 -9.12
C ARG A 656 -18.62 18.89 -9.17
N PHE A 657 -17.32 19.01 -9.46
CA PHE A 657 -16.60 20.27 -9.70
C PHE A 657 -16.53 20.70 -11.18
N GLY A 658 -17.27 20.01 -12.05
CA GLY A 658 -17.37 20.30 -13.48
C GLY A 658 -16.13 19.94 -14.31
N VAL A 659 -15.29 19.02 -13.82
CA VAL A 659 -14.03 18.62 -14.49
C VAL A 659 -13.87 17.10 -14.54
N GLU A 660 -13.19 16.58 -15.56
CA GLU A 660 -12.86 15.14 -15.63
C GLU A 660 -11.45 14.83 -15.08
N ALA A 661 -10.57 15.83 -15.07
CA ALA A 661 -9.18 15.69 -14.65
C ALA A 661 -8.66 16.98 -14.00
N THR A 662 -7.65 16.83 -13.15
CA THR A 662 -6.90 17.95 -12.55
C THR A 662 -5.40 17.65 -12.53
N VAL A 663 -4.58 18.69 -12.38
CA VAL A 663 -3.18 18.54 -11.97
C VAL A 663 -3.15 18.55 -10.45
N ARG A 664 -2.43 17.61 -9.83
CA ARG A 664 -2.38 17.44 -8.38
C ARG A 664 -0.96 17.32 -7.86
N PRO A 665 -0.33 18.45 -7.52
CA PRO A 665 0.71 18.51 -6.50
C PRO A 665 0.15 18.05 -5.16
N SER A 666 0.93 17.23 -4.47
CA SER A 666 0.67 16.73 -3.14
C SER A 666 1.98 16.74 -2.35
N LEU A 667 1.95 17.28 -1.15
CA LEU A 667 3.08 17.58 -0.29
C LEU A 667 3.33 16.43 0.69
N ALA A 668 4.55 16.36 1.19
CA ALA A 668 4.97 15.48 2.27
C ALA A 668 6.02 16.18 3.16
N LEU A 669 6.33 15.57 4.30
CA LEU A 669 7.30 16.03 5.30
C LEU A 669 8.70 16.45 4.77
N TYR A 670 9.10 16.00 3.57
CA TYR A 670 10.40 16.34 2.97
C TYR A 670 10.32 17.44 1.90
N ASN A 671 9.13 17.93 1.54
CA ASN A 671 9.00 19.01 0.58
C ASN A 671 9.36 20.37 1.20
N THR A 672 9.68 21.36 0.38
CA THR A 672 10.16 22.68 0.81
C THR A 672 9.40 23.82 0.12
N CYS A 673 9.54 25.05 0.62
CA CYS A 673 9.08 26.24 -0.10
C CYS A 673 9.73 26.37 -1.49
N ALA A 674 11.01 26.00 -1.63
CA ALA A 674 11.70 26.03 -2.93
C ALA A 674 11.11 25.04 -3.95
N ASP A 675 10.66 23.86 -3.49
CA ASP A 675 9.92 22.90 -4.33
C ASP A 675 8.61 23.53 -4.85
N ILE A 676 7.92 24.29 -4.00
CA ILE A 676 6.69 25.01 -4.34
C ILE A 676 6.97 26.19 -5.28
N ASP A 677 8.04 26.96 -5.04
CA ASP A 677 8.42 28.08 -5.89
C ASP A 677 8.71 27.61 -7.32
N ALA A 678 9.38 26.46 -7.47
CA ALA A 678 9.63 25.84 -8.77
C ALA A 678 8.33 25.43 -9.48
N LEU A 679 7.37 24.82 -8.77
CA LEU A 679 6.03 24.53 -9.28
C LEU A 679 5.34 25.81 -9.77
N VAL A 680 5.28 26.84 -8.92
CA VAL A 680 4.58 28.11 -9.21
C VAL A 680 5.22 28.81 -10.41
N ALA A 681 6.55 28.86 -10.49
CA ALA A 681 7.26 29.51 -11.58
C ALA A 681 6.94 28.90 -12.95
N VAL A 682 6.84 27.57 -13.03
CA VAL A 682 6.45 26.88 -14.28
C VAL A 682 5.00 27.20 -14.65
N VAL A 683 4.09 27.18 -13.68
CA VAL A 683 2.67 27.44 -13.91
C VAL A 683 2.41 28.91 -14.31
N GLN A 684 3.12 29.87 -13.69
CA GLN A 684 3.10 31.28 -14.08
C GLN A 684 3.63 31.49 -15.50
N ARG A 685 4.69 30.75 -15.89
CA ARG A 685 5.24 30.82 -17.26
C ARG A 685 4.24 30.33 -18.31
N LEU A 686 3.51 29.25 -18.01
CA LEU A 686 2.43 28.76 -18.89
C LEU A 686 1.32 29.81 -19.01
N SER A 687 0.83 30.33 -17.89
CA SER A 687 -0.19 31.38 -17.85
C SER A 687 0.21 32.62 -18.67
N SER A 688 1.43 33.14 -18.46
CA SER A 688 1.95 34.33 -19.17
C SER A 688 2.16 34.10 -20.67
N SER A 689 2.53 32.88 -21.07
CA SER A 689 2.74 32.54 -22.48
C SER A 689 1.44 32.55 -23.28
N ARG A 690 0.30 32.27 -22.62
CA ARG A 690 -1.04 32.36 -23.22
C ARG A 690 -1.43 33.79 -23.49
N ASP A 691 -1.27 34.69 -22.52
CA ASP A 691 -1.66 36.09 -22.70
C ASP A 691 -0.93 36.73 -23.88
N ASN A 692 0.31 36.32 -24.15
CA ASN A 692 1.05 36.74 -25.34
C ASN A 692 0.58 36.09 -26.66
N ARG A 693 -0.03 34.89 -26.61
CA ARG A 693 -0.67 34.25 -27.78
C ARG A 693 -2.07 34.76 -28.05
N ALA A 694 -2.82 35.16 -27.02
CA ALA A 694 -4.18 35.70 -27.14
C ALA A 694 -4.18 37.18 -27.55
N ARG A 695 -3.08 37.91 -27.32
CA ARG A 695 -2.86 39.29 -27.78
C ARG A 695 -2.29 39.39 -29.20
N LYS A 696 -1.86 38.28 -29.80
CA LYS A 696 -1.47 38.16 -31.20
C LYS A 696 -2.62 37.57 -32.00
#